data_AF-A0A814JLK4-F1
#
_entry.id   AF-A0A814JLK4-F1
#
_cell.length_a   1.000
_cell.length_b   1.000
_cell.length_c   1.000
_cell.angle_alpha   90.00
_cell.angle_beta   90.00
_cell.angle_gamma   90.00
#
_symmetry.space_group_name_H-M   'P 1'
#
loop_
_entity.id
_entity.type
_entity.pdbx_description
1 polymer ?
#
loop_
_entity_poly.entity_id
_entity_poly.type
_entity_poly.pdbx_seq_one_letter_code
_entity_poly.pdbx_strand_id
1 'polypeptide(L)'
;MPSDDITIQYLKIMAATILLTSSIINSILGIVGLTFNIFVFTRPSLRCQPCSFYFLSSTFFNFFVILIIIPTRILSNIYDIDPTNYNDKYCKIERYLFYSTRTIPCWLIALATIDRYLHSSLNSSFREMSSLKIAKLATGCTSLFIFIVYSHMIVYYGIHDRIDRFGQISSQCSGSPGIYSTFLSIWQMLFYSVIPSSTMLVFGSLTIKNVRERCQTIPRATEKNRYSRRTDFQLLRMLTVQVLVIIVCTLPVSIYRAYMAITINDMKNELRLAQEELASQIVLSLTYFAHSTSFYMYTLSGTIFLQTLLTISSTSSSSTTSSSTTTSSASSSSTSSTTTRTTRTTSSSSTTTTTSSSTSTATTTTTTTSSSTTTSSASSSSTSSTTTSSASSSSTSSTTTSSASSSSTSSTTTTTRTTSSSTSTATTTTRTTSSSTTSSSSTKTSTSSSSSTTSSSSSSTSSSSSTTTSSSSSSSTTTDVCTNQLFYYWINYTVGTAPKSVVIADVTKDNRSDIIVANTVSNNISVLFNVVNGTFISQTSFGVTHVAAIAVGDVNNDSRPDIVATNTDKDVKIFMNLGNGTFVYSKGYTVGYGPLSLVVSDVNGDLIPDIVVTNQWGASINVLLNDGSGAFPVVTMYPVNAQPASVAIGDIDNDKRPDIIVANSGSSSISILRNVGNGTFAAQISQSVSNNPYSIVVVDINNDSTSDIIIANYDANSITVLLNAGAGAFSQQLTYSVGTHPSAIAVSDVDKDNQLDIIVANQDTNTIGILQNMGNGTFHSQITYSVDSQPSSIAVSDINNDGKVDIVVANSGSNNVGVLLHC
;
A
#
# COMPACT_ATOMS: atom_id res chain seq x y z
N MET A 1 -5.42 18.93 71.05
CA MET A 1 -5.81 19.58 69.78
C MET A 1 -7.14 18.98 69.35
N PRO A 2 -8.07 19.75 68.77
CA PRO A 2 -9.34 19.22 68.27
C PRO A 2 -9.11 18.27 67.08
N SER A 3 -10.06 17.35 66.86
CA SER A 3 -10.09 16.42 65.72
C SER A 3 -9.99 17.11 64.35
N ASP A 4 -10.53 18.32 64.30
CA ASP A 4 -10.81 19.02 63.06
C ASP A 4 -9.54 19.65 62.47
N ASP A 5 -8.61 20.11 63.32
CA ASP A 5 -7.29 20.62 62.89
C ASP A 5 -6.48 19.53 62.15
N ILE A 6 -6.48 18.30 62.68
CA ILE A 6 -5.78 17.16 62.08
C ILE A 6 -6.41 16.83 60.72
N THR A 7 -7.74 16.87 60.65
CA THR A 7 -8.51 16.61 59.42
C THR A 7 -8.26 17.70 58.37
N ILE A 8 -8.20 18.97 58.78
CA ILE A 8 -7.89 20.12 57.92
C ILE A 8 -6.45 20.04 57.38
N GLN A 9 -5.47 19.68 58.22
CA GLN A 9 -4.09 19.45 57.74
C GLN A 9 -4.03 18.29 56.74
N TYR A 10 -4.68 17.16 57.03
CA TYR A 10 -4.70 16.01 56.13
C TYR A 10 -5.32 16.32 54.76
N LEU A 11 -6.44 17.08 54.74
CA LEU A 11 -7.05 17.56 53.50
C LEU A 11 -6.11 18.46 52.68
N LYS A 12 -5.40 19.40 53.32
CA LYS A 12 -4.43 20.29 52.65
C LYS A 12 -3.23 19.52 52.10
N ILE A 13 -2.67 18.60 52.88
CA ILE A 13 -1.56 17.74 52.44
C ILE A 13 -2.00 16.86 51.27
N MET A 14 -3.21 16.29 51.33
CA MET A 14 -3.77 15.50 50.23
C MET A 14 -3.94 16.34 48.95
N ALA A 15 -4.48 17.56 49.06
CA ALA A 15 -4.68 18.46 47.92
C ALA A 15 -3.35 18.80 47.22
N ALA A 16 -2.31 19.18 47.99
CA ALA A 16 -0.98 19.45 47.47
C ALA A 16 -0.32 18.20 46.85
N THR A 17 -0.46 17.03 47.50
CA THR A 17 0.09 15.75 47.02
C THR A 17 -0.55 15.31 45.70
N ILE A 18 -1.89 15.42 45.60
CA ILE A 18 -2.63 15.12 44.37
C ILE A 18 -2.21 16.09 43.25
N LEU A 19 -2.11 17.39 43.52
CA LEU A 19 -1.66 18.37 42.53
C LEU A 19 -0.26 18.01 42.02
N LEU A 20 0.71 17.80 42.91
CA LEU A 20 2.10 17.51 42.54
C LEU A 20 2.22 16.24 41.69
N THR A 21 1.69 15.12 42.19
CA THR A 21 1.82 13.82 41.53
C THR A 21 1.12 13.79 40.18
N SER A 22 -0.13 14.25 40.12
CA SER A 22 -0.88 14.31 38.85
C SER A 22 -0.29 15.31 37.86
N SER A 23 0.28 16.43 38.31
CA SER A 23 0.91 17.41 37.41
C SER A 23 2.22 16.88 36.83
N ILE A 24 3.06 16.18 37.63
CA ILE A 24 4.26 15.51 37.11
C ILE A 24 3.90 14.45 36.07
N ILE A 25 2.93 13.57 36.38
CA ILE A 25 2.46 12.53 35.46
C ILE A 25 1.92 13.15 34.17
N ASN A 26 1.06 14.15 34.26
CA ASN A 26 0.49 14.84 33.08
C ASN A 26 1.55 15.58 32.25
N SER A 27 2.58 16.16 32.89
CA SER A 27 3.68 16.79 32.17
C SER A 27 4.54 15.78 31.43
N ILE A 28 4.93 14.66 32.05
CA ILE A 28 5.72 13.60 31.38
C ILE A 28 4.92 13.01 30.21
N LEU A 29 3.68 12.58 30.48
CA LEU A 29 2.78 11.98 29.49
C LEU A 29 2.49 12.94 28.32
N GLY A 30 2.26 14.21 28.65
CA GLY A 30 1.96 15.27 27.70
C GLY A 30 3.15 15.69 26.84
N ILE A 31 4.34 15.90 27.42
CA ILE A 31 5.54 16.30 26.67
C ILE A 31 5.88 15.24 25.61
N VAL A 32 5.88 13.96 25.99
CA VAL A 32 6.17 12.85 25.06
C VAL A 32 5.12 12.80 23.95
N GLY A 33 3.83 12.69 24.31
CA GLY A 33 2.76 12.54 23.32
C GLY A 33 2.60 13.74 22.38
N LEU A 34 2.68 14.97 22.90
CA LEU A 34 2.53 16.18 22.09
C LEU A 34 3.72 16.41 21.16
N THR A 35 4.93 15.99 21.53
CA THR A 35 6.10 16.01 20.63
C THR A 35 5.88 15.09 19.44
N PHE A 36 5.37 13.87 19.66
CA PHE A 36 4.98 12.97 18.58
C PHE A 36 3.82 13.53 17.73
N ASN A 37 2.80 14.15 18.32
CA ASN A 37 1.73 14.83 17.56
C ASN A 37 2.30 15.86 16.57
N ILE A 38 3.24 16.71 17.01
CA ILE A 38 3.86 17.73 16.13
C ILE A 38 4.62 17.06 14.99
N PHE A 39 5.42 16.02 15.26
CA PHE A 39 6.22 15.35 14.23
C PHE A 39 5.37 14.53 13.25
N VAL A 40 4.23 13.99 13.68
CA VAL A 40 3.23 13.33 12.80
C VAL A 40 2.50 14.37 11.92
N PHE A 41 1.86 15.38 12.52
CA PHE A 41 1.01 16.33 11.77
C PHE A 41 1.79 17.31 10.87
N THR A 42 3.12 17.42 11.02
CA THR A 42 3.97 18.22 10.10
C THR A 42 4.35 17.49 8.82
N ARG A 43 4.13 16.17 8.71
CA ARG A 43 4.42 15.37 7.50
C ARG A 43 3.51 15.77 6.32
N PRO A 44 4.00 15.73 5.06
CA PRO A 44 3.24 16.18 3.90
C PRO A 44 1.85 15.51 3.72
N SER A 45 1.76 14.20 4.00
CA SER A 45 0.54 13.40 3.89
C SER A 45 -0.63 13.96 4.70
N LEU A 46 -0.39 14.35 5.95
CA LEU A 46 -1.43 14.91 6.83
C LEU A 46 -1.61 16.42 6.65
N ARG A 47 -0.56 17.14 6.22
CA ARG A 47 -0.53 18.61 6.12
C ARG A 47 -1.49 19.20 5.08
N CYS A 48 -1.96 18.39 4.13
CA CYS A 48 -2.93 18.81 3.10
C CYS A 48 -4.39 18.75 3.56
N GLN A 49 -4.72 18.03 4.64
CA GLN A 49 -6.10 17.87 5.12
C GLN A 49 -6.53 19.04 6.03
N PRO A 50 -7.74 19.62 5.87
CA PRO A 50 -8.22 20.73 6.71
C PRO A 50 -8.25 20.37 8.21
N CYS A 51 -8.81 19.20 8.55
CA CYS A 51 -8.87 18.65 9.91
C CYS A 51 -7.52 18.66 10.65
N SER A 52 -6.42 18.28 9.98
CA SER A 52 -5.09 18.20 10.58
C SER A 52 -4.59 19.53 11.12
N PHE A 53 -5.01 20.64 10.53
CA PHE A 53 -4.55 21.97 10.94
C PHE A 53 -5.11 22.36 12.32
N TYR A 54 -6.38 22.03 12.61
CA TYR A 54 -6.97 22.25 13.93
C TYR A 54 -6.28 21.39 15.01
N PHE A 55 -5.99 20.11 14.72
CA PHE A 55 -5.31 19.21 15.67
C PHE A 55 -3.85 19.59 15.92
N LEU A 56 -3.11 20.04 14.90
CA LEU A 56 -1.77 20.59 15.05
C LEU A 56 -1.77 21.87 15.89
N SER A 57 -2.69 22.81 15.61
CA SER A 57 -2.81 24.05 16.40
C SER A 57 -3.22 23.76 17.85
N SER A 58 -4.20 22.86 18.08
CA SER A 58 -4.57 22.40 19.43
C SER A 58 -3.40 21.74 20.16
N THR A 59 -2.54 21.01 19.45
CA THR A 59 -1.33 20.40 20.02
C THR A 59 -0.34 21.45 20.51
N PHE A 60 -0.10 22.52 19.73
CA PHE A 60 0.77 23.62 20.17
C PHE A 60 0.25 24.32 21.44
N PHE A 61 -1.06 24.57 21.54
CA PHE A 61 -1.65 25.17 22.76
C PHE A 61 -1.61 24.22 23.96
N ASN A 62 -1.87 22.91 23.77
CA ASN A 62 -1.69 21.90 24.82
C ASN A 62 -0.23 21.87 25.33
N PHE A 63 0.75 21.97 24.41
CA PHE A 63 2.18 21.95 24.73
C PHE A 63 2.61 23.20 25.51
N PHE A 64 2.07 24.38 25.15
CA PHE A 64 2.26 25.61 25.91
C PHE A 64 1.73 25.50 27.35
N VAL A 65 0.52 24.96 27.53
CA VAL A 65 -0.06 24.73 28.87
C VAL A 65 0.84 23.80 29.69
N ILE A 66 1.30 22.69 29.11
CA ILE A 66 2.11 21.69 29.81
C ILE A 66 3.53 22.17 30.16
N LEU A 67 4.21 22.92 29.28
CA LEU A 67 5.57 23.40 29.55
C LEU A 67 5.64 24.65 30.42
N ILE A 68 4.67 25.56 30.33
CA ILE A 68 4.75 26.90 30.96
C ILE A 68 3.75 27.06 32.10
N ILE A 69 2.51 26.59 31.91
CA ILE A 69 1.42 26.83 32.87
C ILE A 69 1.39 25.79 34.00
N ILE A 70 1.74 24.53 33.74
CA ILE A 70 1.82 23.52 34.82
C ILE A 70 2.99 23.83 35.78
N PRO A 71 4.26 24.03 35.35
CA PRO A 71 5.38 24.20 36.28
C PRO A 71 5.28 25.48 37.11
N THR A 72 4.77 26.58 36.55
CA THR A 72 4.55 27.84 37.29
C THR A 72 3.52 27.67 38.41
N ARG A 73 2.52 26.79 38.24
CA ARG A 73 1.54 26.46 39.29
C ARG A 73 2.00 25.43 40.30
N ILE A 74 2.88 24.51 39.93
CA ILE A 74 3.60 23.65 40.90
C ILE A 74 4.44 24.55 41.82
N LEU A 75 5.21 25.50 41.24
CA LEU A 75 6.04 26.43 42.00
C LEU A 75 5.21 27.34 42.92
N SER A 76 4.10 27.91 42.43
CA SER A 76 3.26 28.81 43.24
C SER A 76 2.51 28.13 44.40
N ASN A 77 2.23 26.83 44.29
CA ASN A 77 1.36 26.13 45.27
C ASN A 77 2.12 25.26 46.28
N ILE A 78 3.42 25.01 46.09
CA ILE A 78 4.19 24.04 46.90
C ILE A 78 5.31 24.70 47.70
N TYR A 79 5.99 25.69 47.11
CA TYR A 79 7.17 26.31 47.72
C TYR A 79 6.85 27.63 48.45
N ASP A 80 5.59 28.06 48.46
CA ASP A 80 5.13 29.38 48.97
C ASP A 80 6.08 30.52 48.54
N ILE A 81 6.51 30.49 47.27
CA ILE A 81 7.49 31.45 46.73
C ILE A 81 6.84 32.82 46.72
N ASP A 82 7.22 33.61 47.72
CA ASP A 82 6.62 34.89 48.06
C ASP A 82 6.44 35.77 46.81
N PRO A 83 5.19 36.09 46.41
CA PRO A 83 4.91 36.86 45.20
C PRO A 83 5.55 38.25 45.14
N THR A 84 6.15 38.73 46.23
CA THR A 84 7.00 39.94 46.28
C THR A 84 8.12 39.94 45.23
N ASN A 85 8.66 38.77 44.82
CA ASN A 85 9.63 38.67 43.72
C ASN A 85 9.02 38.81 42.31
N TYR A 86 7.69 38.70 42.16
CA TYR A 86 7.00 38.74 40.87
C TYR A 86 5.97 39.88 40.84
N ASN A 87 6.42 41.04 40.36
CA ASN A 87 5.65 42.24 40.04
C ASN A 87 4.20 41.94 39.59
N ASP A 88 3.20 42.67 40.10
CA ASP A 88 1.75 42.54 39.80
C ASP A 88 1.39 42.24 38.33
N LYS A 89 2.16 42.79 37.38
CA LYS A 89 2.07 42.49 35.94
C LYS A 89 2.15 40.98 35.63
N TYR A 90 3.00 40.24 36.34
CA TYR A 90 3.17 38.79 36.20
C TYR A 90 1.92 38.01 36.63
N CYS A 91 1.33 38.34 37.80
CA CYS A 91 0.07 37.75 38.25
C CYS A 91 -1.05 37.92 37.20
N LYS A 92 -1.17 39.13 36.64
CA LYS A 92 -2.14 39.45 35.58
C LYS A 92 -1.90 38.68 34.28
N ILE A 93 -0.64 38.59 33.84
CA ILE A 93 -0.26 37.89 32.60
C ILE A 93 -0.37 36.37 32.75
N GLU A 94 0.03 35.78 33.89
CA GLU A 94 -0.15 34.35 34.18
C GLU A 94 -1.62 33.96 34.11
N ARG A 95 -2.50 34.68 34.83
CA ARG A 95 -3.93 34.37 34.85
C ARG A 95 -4.57 34.54 33.47
N TYR A 96 -4.20 35.57 32.73
CA TYR A 96 -4.67 35.79 31.35
C TYR A 96 -4.26 34.65 30.42
N LEU A 97 -2.98 34.26 30.41
CA LEU A 97 -2.46 33.17 29.58
C LEU A 97 -3.03 31.81 30.02
N PHE A 98 -3.17 31.57 31.33
CA PHE A 98 -3.79 30.37 31.89
C PHE A 98 -5.19 30.16 31.31
N TYR A 99 -6.11 31.12 31.44
CA TYR A 99 -7.50 30.89 31.04
C TYR A 99 -7.69 30.90 29.51
N SER A 100 -6.92 31.70 28.77
CA SER A 100 -6.99 31.74 27.30
C SER A 100 -6.41 30.47 26.66
N THR A 101 -5.14 30.14 26.91
CA THR A 101 -4.44 29.02 26.25
C THR A 101 -5.03 27.65 26.61
N ARG A 102 -5.60 27.51 27.82
CA ARG A 102 -6.36 26.33 28.25
C ARG A 102 -7.68 26.17 27.50
N THR A 103 -8.30 27.26 27.04
CA THR A 103 -9.63 27.24 26.39
C THR A 103 -9.55 27.07 24.88
N ILE A 104 -8.50 27.57 24.22
CA ILE A 104 -8.33 27.47 22.76
C ILE A 104 -8.41 26.02 22.23
N PRO A 105 -7.74 25.01 22.83
CA PRO A 105 -7.86 23.60 22.41
C PRO A 105 -9.30 23.08 22.30
N CYS A 106 -10.16 23.40 23.27
CA CYS A 106 -11.56 22.97 23.27
C CYS A 106 -12.33 23.56 22.07
N TRP A 107 -12.08 24.83 21.73
CA TRP A 107 -12.68 25.48 20.58
C TRP A 107 -12.15 24.96 19.25
N LEU A 108 -10.85 24.68 19.14
CA LEU A 108 -10.25 24.08 17.94
C LEU A 108 -10.76 22.66 17.68
N ILE A 109 -10.99 21.87 18.73
CA ILE A 109 -11.62 20.55 18.60
C ILE A 109 -13.10 20.67 18.22
N ALA A 110 -13.83 21.65 18.75
CA ALA A 110 -15.20 21.94 18.30
C ALA A 110 -15.25 22.31 16.80
N LEU A 111 -14.34 23.17 16.31
CA LEU A 111 -14.19 23.45 14.88
C LEU A 111 -13.91 22.18 14.06
N ALA A 112 -13.03 21.29 14.54
CA ALA A 112 -12.74 20.02 13.86
C ALA A 112 -13.99 19.10 13.77
N THR A 113 -14.92 19.16 14.73
CA THR A 113 -16.21 18.44 14.59
C THR A 113 -17.16 19.08 13.57
N ILE A 114 -17.13 20.41 13.39
CA ILE A 114 -17.91 21.10 12.34
C ILE A 114 -17.33 20.80 10.96
N ASP A 115 -16.00 20.83 10.81
CA ASP A 115 -15.29 20.49 9.56
C ASP A 115 -15.59 19.06 9.10
N ARG A 116 -15.61 18.11 10.05
CA ARG A 116 -16.05 16.72 9.82
C ARG A 116 -17.52 16.62 9.43
N TYR A 117 -18.41 17.38 10.08
CA TYR A 117 -19.81 17.43 9.68
C TYR A 117 -19.96 17.91 8.24
N LEU A 118 -19.29 19.00 7.85
CA LEU A 118 -19.30 19.55 6.49
C LEU A 118 -18.83 18.51 5.46
N HIS A 119 -17.71 17.83 5.70
CA HIS A 119 -17.21 16.75 4.85
C HIS A 119 -18.13 15.51 4.81
N SER A 120 -18.85 15.23 5.90
CA SER A 120 -19.85 14.15 5.98
C SER A 120 -21.20 14.49 5.33
N SER A 121 -21.46 15.77 5.04
CA SER A 121 -22.74 16.22 4.50
C SER A 121 -23.08 15.53 3.17
N LEU A 122 -24.36 15.24 2.94
CA LEU A 122 -24.80 14.66 1.67
C LEU A 122 -24.72 15.68 0.52
N ASN A 123 -25.05 16.94 0.79
CA ASN A 123 -25.02 18.06 -0.17
C ASN A 123 -23.58 18.53 -0.47
N SER A 124 -23.25 18.65 -1.77
CA SER A 124 -21.92 19.04 -2.27
C SER A 124 -21.45 20.42 -1.80
N SER A 125 -22.33 21.43 -1.77
CA SER A 125 -21.96 22.80 -1.39
C SER A 125 -21.46 22.92 0.06
N PHE A 126 -21.85 21.99 0.95
CA PHE A 126 -21.28 21.91 2.29
C PHE A 126 -19.90 21.25 2.32
N ARG A 127 -19.59 20.33 1.39
CA ARG A 127 -18.24 19.73 1.30
C ARG A 127 -17.23 20.72 0.76
N GLU A 128 -17.60 21.55 -0.22
CA GLU A 128 -16.75 22.61 -0.79
C GLU A 128 -16.33 23.67 0.25
N MET A 129 -17.14 23.88 1.31
CA MET A 129 -16.77 24.73 2.45
C MET A 129 -15.64 24.14 3.32
N SER A 130 -15.40 22.83 3.30
CA SER A 130 -14.30 22.17 4.03
C SER A 130 -12.98 22.30 3.27
N SER A 131 -12.43 23.53 3.23
CA SER A 131 -11.18 23.82 2.52
C SER A 131 -10.03 24.21 3.46
N LEU A 132 -8.80 23.87 3.07
CA LEU A 132 -7.58 24.17 3.83
C LEU A 132 -7.34 25.70 3.99
N LYS A 133 -7.89 26.54 3.10
CA LYS A 133 -7.87 28.00 3.23
C LYS A 133 -8.78 28.45 4.38
N ILE A 134 -10.00 27.94 4.43
CA ILE A 134 -11.00 28.25 5.47
C ILE A 134 -10.53 27.74 6.84
N ALA A 135 -10.01 26.51 6.93
CA ALA A 135 -9.53 25.95 8.20
C ALA A 135 -8.38 26.76 8.84
N LYS A 136 -7.44 27.27 8.02
CA LYS A 136 -6.36 28.16 8.48
C LYS A 136 -6.91 29.48 9.02
N LEU A 137 -7.85 30.10 8.31
CA LEU A 137 -8.48 31.35 8.72
C LEU A 137 -9.28 31.16 10.02
N ALA A 138 -10.14 30.14 10.08
CA ALA A 138 -10.97 29.82 11.24
C ALA A 138 -10.13 29.60 12.50
N THR A 139 -9.06 28.80 12.41
CA THR A 139 -8.10 28.54 13.50
C THR A 139 -7.49 29.83 14.06
N GLY A 140 -7.07 30.75 13.18
CA GLY A 140 -6.54 32.05 13.59
C GLY A 140 -7.60 32.94 14.24
N CYS A 141 -8.78 33.05 13.62
CA CYS A 141 -9.89 33.85 14.13
C CYS A 141 -10.39 33.38 15.49
N THR A 142 -10.56 32.07 15.73
CA THR A 142 -10.99 31.58 17.05
C THR A 142 -9.92 31.74 18.12
N SER A 143 -8.64 31.56 17.77
CA SER A 143 -7.54 31.80 18.72
C SER A 143 -7.52 33.27 19.17
N LEU A 144 -7.62 34.20 18.22
CA LEU A 144 -7.71 35.64 18.51
C LEU A 144 -8.97 36.01 19.31
N PHE A 145 -10.13 35.44 18.96
CA PHE A 145 -11.39 35.64 19.68
C PHE A 145 -11.29 35.23 21.15
N ILE A 146 -10.70 34.06 21.45
CA ILE A 146 -10.54 33.60 22.84
C ILE A 146 -9.56 34.48 23.63
N PHE A 147 -8.50 35.00 23.02
CA PHE A 147 -7.64 36.00 23.65
C PHE A 147 -8.41 37.30 23.98
N ILE A 148 -9.21 37.82 23.06
CA ILE A 148 -10.06 39.01 23.29
C ILE A 148 -11.08 38.74 24.42
N VAL A 149 -11.75 37.58 24.39
CA VAL A 149 -12.74 37.14 25.40
C VAL A 149 -12.16 37.11 26.82
N TYR A 150 -10.92 36.66 26.99
CA TYR A 150 -10.25 36.61 28.30
C TYR A 150 -9.45 37.85 28.68
N SER A 151 -9.39 38.90 27.84
CA SER A 151 -8.65 40.15 28.14
C SER A 151 -8.99 40.76 29.51
N HIS A 152 -10.24 40.62 29.96
CA HIS A 152 -10.71 41.09 31.26
C HIS A 152 -10.02 40.43 32.48
N MET A 153 -9.31 39.30 32.30
CA MET A 153 -8.48 38.69 33.35
C MET A 153 -7.40 39.64 33.86
N ILE A 154 -6.86 40.48 32.98
CA ILE A 154 -5.77 41.44 33.27
C ILE A 154 -6.25 42.56 34.22
N VAL A 155 -7.56 42.85 34.21
CA VAL A 155 -8.18 43.88 35.06
C VAL A 155 -8.64 43.29 36.41
N TYR A 156 -9.08 42.03 36.41
CA TYR A 156 -9.71 41.40 37.57
C TYR A 156 -8.72 40.81 38.60
N TYR A 157 -7.61 40.23 38.14
CA TYR A 157 -6.58 39.65 39.02
C TYR A 157 -5.56 40.70 39.45
N GLY A 158 -5.02 40.56 40.66
CA GLY A 158 -3.92 41.36 41.19
C GLY A 158 -3.27 40.68 42.39
N ILE A 159 -2.24 41.32 42.95
CA ILE A 159 -1.69 40.92 44.25
C ILE A 159 -2.54 41.58 45.34
N HIS A 160 -3.03 40.77 46.27
CA HIS A 160 -3.72 41.23 47.48
C HIS A 160 -3.06 40.61 48.71
N ASP A 161 -2.81 41.45 49.72
CA ASP A 161 -2.22 41.02 50.99
C ASP A 161 -3.30 40.38 51.88
N ARG A 162 -3.01 39.19 52.40
CA ARG A 162 -3.86 38.47 53.36
C ARG A 162 -3.13 38.36 54.68
N ILE A 163 -3.81 38.64 55.79
CA ILE A 163 -3.25 38.46 57.14
C ILE A 163 -3.62 37.06 57.63
N ASP A 164 -2.61 36.24 57.93
CA ASP A 164 -2.80 34.89 58.44
C ASP A 164 -3.07 34.86 59.95
N ARG A 165 -3.51 33.71 60.47
CA ARG A 165 -3.87 33.52 61.90
C ARG A 165 -2.74 33.80 62.92
N PHE A 166 -1.51 33.98 62.45
CA PHE A 166 -0.35 34.35 63.26
C PHE A 166 0.09 35.82 63.09
N GLY A 167 -0.68 36.65 62.38
CA GLY A 167 -0.35 38.06 62.14
C GLY A 167 0.71 38.30 61.06
N GLN A 168 1.15 37.26 60.36
CA GLN A 168 2.01 37.37 59.19
C GLN A 168 1.20 37.82 57.96
N ILE A 169 1.85 38.56 57.06
CA ILE A 169 1.25 39.04 55.81
C ILE A 169 1.69 38.09 54.69
N SER A 170 0.74 37.36 54.11
CA SER A 170 0.91 36.53 52.91
C SER A 170 0.40 37.31 51.70
N SER A 171 1.29 37.70 50.79
CA SER A 171 0.90 38.34 49.53
C SER A 171 0.39 37.27 48.56
N GLN A 172 -0.80 37.46 47.95
CA GLN A 172 -1.43 36.40 47.14
C GLN A 172 -2.05 36.92 45.84
N CYS A 173 -1.65 36.31 44.71
CA CYS A 173 -2.22 36.53 43.38
C CYS A 173 -3.66 36.01 43.30
N SER A 174 -4.62 36.91 43.49
CA SER A 174 -6.04 36.62 43.68
C SER A 174 -6.92 37.62 42.91
N GLY A 175 -8.23 37.37 42.89
CA GLY A 175 -9.19 38.24 42.20
C GLY A 175 -9.98 39.07 43.20
N SER A 176 -10.30 40.31 42.86
CA SER A 176 -11.01 41.23 43.76
C SER A 176 -12.39 40.68 44.16
N PRO A 177 -12.74 40.63 45.47
CA PRO A 177 -13.99 40.04 45.94
C PRO A 177 -15.21 40.88 45.54
N GLY A 178 -16.30 40.19 45.15
CA GLY A 178 -17.58 40.82 44.79
C GLY A 178 -18.30 40.09 43.64
N ILE A 179 -19.41 40.66 43.16
CA ILE A 179 -20.33 40.09 42.15
C ILE A 179 -19.60 39.61 40.87
N TYR A 180 -18.48 40.25 40.52
CA TYR A 180 -17.68 39.89 39.35
C TYR A 180 -17.10 38.47 39.42
N SER A 181 -16.87 37.93 40.62
CA SER A 181 -16.39 36.56 40.83
C SER A 181 -17.43 35.48 40.46
N THR A 182 -18.72 35.76 40.71
CA THR A 182 -19.85 34.95 40.24
C THR A 182 -19.94 34.98 38.72
N PHE A 183 -19.89 36.19 38.12
CA PHE A 183 -19.88 36.38 36.67
C PHE A 183 -18.72 35.60 36.02
N LEU A 184 -17.50 35.74 36.54
CA LEU A 184 -16.32 35.04 36.03
C LEU A 184 -16.47 33.52 36.10
N SER A 185 -17.04 32.98 37.17
CA SER A 185 -17.24 31.53 37.33
C SER A 185 -18.23 30.98 36.29
N ILE A 186 -19.30 31.73 36.02
CA ILE A 186 -20.27 31.42 34.94
C ILE A 186 -19.62 31.59 33.56
N TRP A 187 -18.84 32.65 33.33
CA TRP A 187 -18.15 32.91 32.07
C TRP A 187 -17.15 31.80 31.72
N GLN A 188 -16.37 31.36 32.71
CA GLN A 188 -15.48 30.20 32.56
C GLN A 188 -16.27 28.94 32.22
N MET A 189 -17.37 28.64 32.92
CA MET A 189 -18.22 27.48 32.62
C MET A 189 -18.72 27.50 31.16
N LEU A 190 -19.22 28.65 30.70
CA LEU A 190 -19.78 28.81 29.35
C LEU A 190 -18.72 28.63 28.25
N PHE A 191 -17.63 29.42 28.31
CA PHE A 191 -16.62 29.45 27.23
C PHE A 191 -15.64 28.28 27.26
N TYR A 192 -15.31 27.72 28.43
CA TYR A 192 -14.40 26.58 28.53
C TYR A 192 -15.08 25.24 28.17
N SER A 193 -16.34 25.08 28.58
CA SER A 193 -16.98 23.76 28.59
C SER A 193 -18.32 23.72 27.84
N VAL A 194 -19.30 24.52 28.26
CA VAL A 194 -20.68 24.34 27.77
C VAL A 194 -20.77 24.59 26.27
N ILE A 195 -20.23 25.70 25.77
CA ILE A 195 -20.31 26.03 24.34
C ILE A 195 -19.56 24.97 23.49
N PRO A 196 -18.26 24.68 23.72
CA PRO A 196 -17.56 23.63 22.95
C PRO A 196 -18.25 22.25 23.01
N SER A 197 -18.65 21.80 24.20
CA SER A 197 -19.23 20.46 24.39
C SER A 197 -20.59 20.34 23.71
N SER A 198 -21.44 21.37 23.79
CA SER A 198 -22.72 21.43 23.08
C SER A 198 -22.53 21.43 21.57
N THR A 199 -21.57 22.20 21.05
CA THR A 199 -21.21 22.19 19.61
C THR A 199 -20.79 20.79 19.16
N MET A 200 -19.89 20.14 19.91
CA MET A 200 -19.42 18.78 19.60
C MET A 200 -20.53 17.73 19.66
N LEU A 201 -21.46 17.82 20.61
CA LEU A 201 -22.61 16.91 20.69
C LEU A 201 -23.57 17.06 19.49
N VAL A 202 -23.88 18.30 19.10
CA VAL A 202 -24.76 18.58 17.95
C VAL A 202 -24.11 18.15 16.64
N PHE A 203 -22.92 18.67 16.30
CA PHE A 203 -22.28 18.33 15.02
C PHE A 203 -21.75 16.88 14.98
N GLY A 204 -21.38 16.32 16.13
CA GLY A 204 -21.09 14.90 16.28
C GLY A 204 -22.32 14.04 15.93
N SER A 205 -23.45 14.23 16.61
CA SER A 205 -24.67 13.44 16.34
C SER A 205 -25.20 13.58 14.91
N LEU A 206 -25.10 14.78 14.31
CA LEU A 206 -25.41 15.00 12.89
C LEU A 206 -24.46 14.22 11.96
N THR A 207 -23.15 14.18 12.28
CA THR A 207 -22.17 13.38 11.53
C THR A 207 -22.50 11.87 11.63
N ILE A 208 -22.87 11.38 12.82
CA ILE A 208 -23.29 9.98 13.03
C ILE A 208 -24.53 9.66 12.20
N LYS A 209 -25.50 10.59 12.11
CA LYS A 209 -26.70 10.43 11.26
C LYS A 209 -26.31 10.32 9.78
N ASN A 210 -25.52 11.26 9.26
CA ASN A 210 -25.07 11.27 7.87
C ASN A 210 -24.33 9.96 7.50
N VAL A 211 -23.44 9.49 8.37
CA VAL A 211 -22.70 8.23 8.18
C VAL A 211 -23.63 7.01 8.21
N ARG A 212 -24.62 6.98 9.12
CA ARG A 212 -25.63 5.91 9.17
C ARG A 212 -26.44 5.84 7.87
N GLU A 213 -26.89 6.98 7.34
CA GLU A 213 -27.67 7.05 6.10
C GLU A 213 -26.84 6.56 4.90
N ARG A 214 -25.57 6.98 4.78
CA ARG A 214 -24.62 6.43 3.78
C ARG A 214 -24.43 4.91 3.93
N CYS A 215 -24.26 4.42 5.16
CA CYS A 215 -24.09 2.98 5.42
C CYS A 215 -25.34 2.14 5.12
N GLN A 216 -26.52 2.75 5.02
CA GLN A 216 -27.77 2.10 4.65
C GLN A 216 -27.98 2.04 3.13
N THR A 217 -27.52 3.04 2.37
CA THR A 217 -27.64 3.06 0.90
C THR A 217 -26.55 2.27 0.17
N ILE A 218 -25.38 2.08 0.77
CA ILE A 218 -24.26 1.33 0.18
C ILE A 218 -24.47 -0.19 0.35
N PRO A 219 -24.59 -1.01 -0.73
CA PRO A 219 -24.80 -2.46 -0.63
C PRO A 219 -23.57 -3.21 -0.10
N ARG A 220 -23.77 -4.42 0.45
CA ARG A 220 -22.75 -5.17 1.23
C ARG A 220 -21.68 -5.91 0.41
N ALA A 221 -21.86 -6.07 -0.89
CA ALA A 221 -21.08 -7.02 -1.70
C ALA A 221 -19.58 -6.69 -1.81
N THR A 222 -19.25 -5.55 -2.44
CA THR A 222 -17.90 -5.25 -2.93
C THR A 222 -16.91 -4.85 -1.84
N GLU A 223 -15.62 -5.12 -2.08
CA GLU A 223 -14.55 -4.77 -1.14
C GLU A 223 -14.38 -3.26 -0.94
N LYS A 224 -14.55 -2.46 -2.00
CA LYS A 224 -14.62 -0.99 -1.94
C LYS A 224 -15.66 -0.50 -0.92
N ASN A 225 -16.81 -1.18 -0.83
CA ASN A 225 -17.85 -0.89 0.16
C ASN A 225 -17.48 -1.38 1.58
N ARG A 226 -16.72 -2.49 1.71
CA ARG A 226 -16.16 -2.95 3.00
C ARG A 226 -15.11 -1.96 3.52
N TYR A 227 -14.24 -1.45 2.66
CA TYR A 227 -13.23 -0.43 2.99
C TYR A 227 -13.88 0.90 3.42
N SER A 228 -14.80 1.44 2.62
CA SER A 228 -15.52 2.69 2.97
C SER A 228 -16.27 2.58 4.30
N ARG A 229 -16.87 1.41 4.60
CA ARG A 229 -17.50 1.15 5.90
C ARG A 229 -16.46 1.05 7.03
N ARG A 230 -15.29 0.42 6.81
CA ARG A 230 -14.20 0.38 7.81
C ARG A 230 -13.73 1.81 8.16
N THR A 231 -13.56 2.70 7.18
CA THR A 231 -13.19 4.10 7.44
C THR A 231 -14.30 4.89 8.14
N ASP A 232 -15.56 4.68 7.77
CA ASP A 232 -16.71 5.32 8.43
C ASP A 232 -16.88 4.87 9.89
N PHE A 233 -16.69 3.58 10.19
CA PHE A 233 -16.68 3.06 11.57
C PHE A 233 -15.50 3.57 12.40
N GLN A 234 -14.32 3.78 11.79
CA GLN A 234 -13.18 4.40 12.46
C GLN A 234 -13.46 5.87 12.80
N LEU A 235 -14.03 6.64 11.86
CA LEU A 235 -14.47 8.02 12.10
C LEU A 235 -15.52 8.11 13.22
N LEU A 236 -16.50 7.19 13.24
CA LEU A 236 -17.51 7.08 14.30
C LEU A 236 -16.88 6.79 15.68
N ARG A 237 -15.94 5.83 15.74
CA ARG A 237 -15.21 5.49 16.97
C ARG A 237 -14.40 6.68 17.47
N MET A 238 -13.71 7.39 16.57
CA MET A 238 -12.95 8.60 16.89
C MET A 238 -13.84 9.68 17.50
N LEU A 239 -14.96 10.02 16.84
CA LEU A 239 -15.87 11.06 17.32
C LEU A 239 -16.48 10.72 18.68
N THR A 240 -16.93 9.47 18.87
CA THR A 240 -17.51 9.02 20.15
C THR A 240 -16.50 9.12 21.30
N VAL A 241 -15.28 8.63 21.08
CA VAL A 241 -14.21 8.66 22.09
C VAL A 241 -13.79 10.11 22.40
N GLN A 242 -13.63 10.95 21.37
CA GLN A 242 -13.26 12.36 21.49
C GLN A 242 -14.29 13.21 22.25
N VAL A 243 -15.58 12.99 22.00
CA VAL A 243 -16.68 13.62 22.76
C VAL A 243 -16.68 13.14 24.21
N LEU A 244 -16.55 11.83 24.45
CA LEU A 244 -16.61 11.24 25.79
C LEU A 244 -15.51 11.79 26.70
N VAL A 245 -14.25 11.80 26.26
CA VAL A 245 -13.12 12.25 27.10
C VAL A 245 -13.19 13.74 27.41
N ILE A 246 -13.63 14.57 26.45
CA ILE A 246 -13.82 16.00 26.70
C ILE A 246 -14.92 16.21 27.75
N ILE A 247 -16.09 15.57 27.61
CA ILE A 247 -17.18 15.69 28.60
C ILE A 247 -16.72 15.20 29.99
N VAL A 248 -16.04 14.06 30.07
CA VAL A 248 -15.52 13.51 31.34
C VAL A 248 -14.54 14.47 32.04
N CYS A 249 -13.73 15.22 31.28
CA CYS A 249 -12.78 16.17 31.86
C CYS A 249 -13.37 17.57 32.13
N THR A 250 -14.28 18.08 31.28
CA THR A 250 -14.81 19.45 31.38
C THR A 250 -16.07 19.55 32.24
N LEU A 251 -16.88 18.50 32.35
CA LEU A 251 -18.10 18.50 33.15
C LEU A 251 -17.82 18.70 34.66
N PRO A 252 -16.83 18.03 35.30
CA PRO A 252 -16.48 18.32 36.70
C PRO A 252 -16.02 19.76 36.93
N VAL A 253 -15.26 20.32 35.97
CA VAL A 253 -14.85 21.74 35.99
C VAL A 253 -16.06 22.68 35.94
N SER A 254 -17.08 22.31 35.16
CA SER A 254 -18.33 23.07 35.01
C SER A 254 -19.14 23.06 36.30
N ILE A 255 -19.37 21.87 36.86
CA ILE A 255 -20.13 21.67 38.11
C ILE A 255 -19.45 22.41 39.27
N TYR A 256 -18.12 22.29 39.42
CA TYR A 256 -17.38 22.99 40.46
C TYR A 256 -17.47 24.52 40.32
N ARG A 257 -17.35 25.06 39.09
CA ARG A 257 -17.49 26.51 38.87
C ARG A 257 -18.91 27.01 39.13
N ALA A 258 -19.94 26.23 38.82
CA ALA A 258 -21.32 26.55 39.18
C ALA A 258 -21.53 26.53 40.71
N TYR A 259 -21.03 25.51 41.41
CA TYR A 259 -21.07 25.43 42.87
C TYR A 259 -20.37 26.63 43.55
N MET A 260 -19.17 27.01 43.07
CA MET A 260 -18.44 28.16 43.60
C MET A 260 -19.12 29.50 43.28
N ALA A 261 -19.85 29.60 42.15
CA ALA A 261 -20.64 30.79 41.83
C ALA A 261 -21.85 30.97 42.76
N ILE A 262 -22.50 29.86 43.15
CA ILE A 262 -23.68 29.85 44.03
C ILE A 262 -23.28 30.11 45.49
N THR A 263 -22.27 29.40 46.00
CA THR A 263 -21.88 29.41 47.42
C THR A 263 -20.94 30.55 47.81
N ILE A 264 -20.80 31.57 46.96
CA ILE A 264 -19.77 32.61 47.14
C ILE A 264 -20.04 33.57 48.31
N ASN A 265 -21.30 33.66 48.73
CA ASN A 265 -21.76 34.45 49.87
C ASN A 265 -22.04 33.62 51.13
N ASP A 266 -21.79 32.29 51.10
CA ASP A 266 -21.94 31.43 52.28
C ASP A 266 -20.87 31.77 53.32
N MET A 267 -21.24 31.81 54.61
CA MET A 267 -20.26 31.75 55.70
C MET A 267 -19.68 30.32 55.77
N LYS A 268 -18.41 30.15 55.41
CA LYS A 268 -17.76 28.83 55.31
C LYS A 268 -16.83 28.56 56.50
N ASN A 269 -17.08 27.45 57.22
CA ASN A 269 -16.16 26.93 58.23
C ASN A 269 -14.86 26.43 57.57
N GLU A 270 -13.74 26.43 58.31
CA GLU A 270 -12.41 26.07 57.77
C GLU A 270 -12.34 24.67 57.14
N LEU A 271 -13.08 23.69 57.69
CA LEU A 271 -13.19 22.35 57.12
C LEU A 271 -13.80 22.37 55.70
N ARG A 272 -14.81 23.21 55.46
CA ARG A 272 -15.45 23.38 54.15
C ARG A 272 -14.53 24.09 53.16
N LEU A 273 -13.73 25.06 53.62
CA LEU A 273 -12.68 25.69 52.81
C LEU A 273 -11.58 24.68 52.42
N ALA A 274 -11.17 23.80 53.33
CA ALA A 274 -10.19 22.74 53.02
C ALA A 274 -10.75 21.69 52.03
N GLN A 275 -12.03 21.37 52.12
CA GLN A 275 -12.73 20.49 51.15
C GLN A 275 -12.86 21.14 49.77
N GLU A 276 -13.19 22.45 49.71
CA GLU A 276 -13.26 23.20 48.45
C GLU A 276 -11.89 23.32 47.78
N GLU A 277 -10.82 23.53 48.54
CA GLU A 277 -9.46 23.54 48.01
C GLU A 277 -9.05 22.16 47.43
N LEU A 278 -9.34 21.06 48.13
CA LEU A 278 -9.13 19.70 47.60
C LEU A 278 -9.92 19.46 46.30
N ALA A 279 -11.19 19.87 46.24
CA ALA A 279 -12.00 19.79 45.02
C ALA A 279 -11.41 20.64 43.88
N SER A 280 -10.91 21.84 44.20
CA SER A 280 -10.21 22.74 43.26
C SER A 280 -9.02 22.03 42.58
N GLN A 281 -8.18 21.34 43.36
CA GLN A 281 -7.00 20.65 42.83
C GLN A 281 -7.34 19.38 42.04
N ILE A 282 -8.37 18.63 42.42
CA ILE A 282 -8.87 17.48 41.63
C ILE A 282 -9.45 17.96 40.29
N VAL A 283 -10.18 19.07 40.29
CA VAL A 283 -10.74 19.68 39.06
C VAL A 283 -9.62 20.24 38.16
N LEU A 284 -8.54 20.74 38.74
CA LEU A 284 -7.37 21.21 38.00
C LEU A 284 -6.56 20.05 37.39
N SER A 285 -6.37 18.93 38.11
CA SER A 285 -5.65 17.77 37.58
C SER A 285 -6.39 17.08 36.43
N LEU A 286 -7.73 16.99 36.51
CA LEU A 286 -8.58 16.56 35.39
C LEU A 286 -8.46 17.49 34.16
N THR A 287 -8.29 18.80 34.40
CA THR A 287 -8.03 19.75 33.31
C THR A 287 -6.68 19.48 32.63
N TYR A 288 -5.61 19.25 33.41
CA TYR A 288 -4.29 18.92 32.85
C TYR A 288 -4.28 17.57 32.13
N PHE A 289 -5.05 16.59 32.59
CA PHE A 289 -5.26 15.30 31.93
C PHE A 289 -5.91 15.43 30.54
N ALA A 290 -6.85 16.37 30.36
CA ALA A 290 -7.44 16.65 29.05
C ALA A 290 -6.42 17.16 28.02
N HIS A 291 -5.41 17.91 28.46
CA HIS A 291 -4.35 18.42 27.57
C HIS A 291 -3.31 17.34 27.24
N SER A 292 -2.92 16.51 28.22
CA SER A 292 -1.93 15.43 28.05
C SER A 292 -2.43 14.25 27.21
N THR A 293 -3.71 13.87 27.36
CA THR A 293 -4.29 12.69 26.68
C THR A 293 -4.42 12.82 25.16
N SER A 294 -4.38 14.03 24.60
CA SER A 294 -4.68 14.27 23.18
C SER A 294 -3.89 13.43 22.17
N PHE A 295 -2.64 13.04 22.46
CA PHE A 295 -1.88 12.08 21.63
C PHE A 295 -2.49 10.67 21.64
N TYR A 296 -2.79 10.14 22.82
CA TYR A 296 -3.39 8.81 23.01
C TYR A 296 -4.78 8.73 22.34
N MET A 297 -5.50 9.85 22.33
CA MET A 297 -6.76 9.98 21.61
C MET A 297 -6.56 9.83 20.09
N TYR A 298 -5.51 10.42 19.51
CA TYR A 298 -5.23 10.32 18.09
C TYR A 298 -4.65 8.96 17.69
N THR A 299 -3.83 8.31 18.52
CA THR A 299 -3.31 6.95 18.25
C THR A 299 -4.38 5.87 18.35
N LEU A 300 -5.27 5.94 19.34
CA LEU A 300 -6.34 4.94 19.54
C LEU A 300 -7.49 5.02 18.51
N SER A 301 -7.49 6.02 17.62
CA SER A 301 -8.63 6.30 16.74
C SER A 301 -8.30 6.74 15.30
N GLY A 302 -7.14 7.35 15.06
CA GLY A 302 -6.67 7.72 13.73
C GLY A 302 -5.69 6.68 13.18
N THR A 303 -6.16 5.80 12.30
CA THR A 303 -5.31 4.79 11.63
C THR A 303 -4.15 5.41 10.87
N ILE A 304 -4.40 6.46 10.07
CA ILE A 304 -3.36 7.22 9.35
C ILE A 304 -2.36 7.87 10.33
N PHE A 305 -2.84 8.37 11.48
CA PHE A 305 -1.99 8.96 12.52
C PHE A 305 -1.08 7.89 13.16
N LEU A 306 -1.65 6.73 13.51
CA LEU A 306 -0.91 5.60 14.08
C LEU A 306 0.11 5.01 13.08
N GLN A 307 -0.27 4.83 11.81
CA GLN A 307 0.64 4.35 10.76
C GLN A 307 1.81 5.33 10.51
N THR A 308 1.53 6.64 10.53
CA THR A 308 2.57 7.68 10.45
C THR A 308 3.48 7.65 11.69
N LEU A 309 2.92 7.43 12.88
CA LEU A 309 3.69 7.29 14.12
C LEU A 309 4.61 6.05 14.09
N LEU A 310 4.12 4.92 13.56
CA LEU A 310 4.89 3.68 13.48
C LEU A 310 6.09 3.82 12.52
N THR A 311 5.92 4.49 11.38
CA THR A 311 7.03 4.85 10.47
C THR A 311 8.02 5.86 11.06
N ILE A 312 7.59 6.66 12.03
CA ILE A 312 8.48 7.54 12.81
C ILE A 312 9.32 6.72 13.82
N SER A 313 8.74 5.73 14.50
CA SER A 313 9.51 4.87 15.39
C SER A 313 10.53 4.00 14.66
N SER A 314 10.17 3.36 13.54
CA SER A 314 11.10 2.49 12.80
C SER A 314 12.28 3.24 12.18
N THR A 315 12.10 4.51 11.81
CA THR A 315 13.20 5.37 11.32
C THR A 315 14.10 5.95 12.43
N SER A 316 13.74 5.78 13.71
CA SER A 316 14.57 6.23 14.84
C SER A 316 15.55 5.16 15.35
N SER A 317 15.27 3.88 15.09
CA SER A 317 16.08 2.73 15.54
C SER A 317 17.33 2.45 14.68
N SER A 318 17.51 3.16 13.56
CA SER A 318 18.58 2.90 12.58
C SER A 318 19.73 3.93 12.58
N SER A 319 19.72 4.91 13.50
CA SER A 319 20.67 6.04 13.48
C SER A 319 21.53 6.18 14.74
N THR A 320 22.36 5.17 15.05
CA THR A 320 23.33 5.20 16.16
C THR A 320 24.75 4.74 15.78
N THR A 321 25.23 5.14 14.59
CA THR A 321 26.65 4.99 14.20
C THR A 321 27.14 6.18 13.35
N SER A 322 28.47 6.34 13.25
CA SER A 322 29.20 7.32 12.40
C SER A 322 29.00 8.83 12.67
N SER A 323 29.72 9.33 13.67
CA SER A 323 30.72 10.43 13.54
C SER A 323 30.45 11.63 12.61
N SER A 324 30.06 12.75 13.24
CA SER A 324 30.70 14.08 13.13
C SER A 324 31.56 14.46 11.90
N THR A 325 31.09 15.44 11.12
CA THR A 325 31.94 16.48 10.49
C THR A 325 31.21 17.83 10.51
N THR A 326 31.90 18.94 10.78
CA THR A 326 31.30 20.28 10.97
C THR A 326 31.77 21.32 9.94
N THR A 327 30.85 21.87 9.15
CA THR A 327 30.91 23.19 8.48
C THR A 327 29.48 23.57 8.05
N SER A 328 28.74 24.44 8.76
CA SER A 328 28.84 25.91 8.85
C SER A 328 28.17 26.69 7.69
N SER A 329 27.02 27.34 7.99
CA SER A 329 26.53 28.66 7.48
C SER A 329 26.40 28.92 5.95
N ALA A 330 25.35 29.58 5.44
CA ALA A 330 24.09 30.05 6.05
C ALA A 330 23.05 30.48 4.99
N SER A 331 21.80 30.64 5.43
CA SER A 331 20.82 31.67 5.04
C SER A 331 20.59 32.07 3.56
N SER A 332 19.35 31.79 3.10
CA SER A 332 18.36 32.77 2.55
C SER A 332 18.65 33.53 1.23
N SER A 333 17.73 33.80 0.30
CA SER A 333 16.40 33.32 -0.11
C SER A 333 15.73 34.47 -0.90
N SER A 334 15.08 34.19 -2.04
CA SER A 334 14.21 35.13 -2.82
C SER A 334 14.93 36.36 -3.45
N THR A 335 14.44 37.01 -4.52
CA THR A 335 13.18 36.87 -5.28
C THR A 335 13.38 37.17 -6.78
N SER A 336 12.35 36.94 -7.60
CA SER A 336 12.13 37.42 -8.99
C SER A 336 12.62 38.86 -9.28
N SER A 337 12.95 39.28 -10.52
CA SER A 337 12.06 39.20 -11.70
C SER A 337 12.70 39.47 -13.08
N THR A 338 11.91 39.21 -14.13
CA THR A 338 12.06 39.49 -15.57
C THR A 338 12.53 40.90 -15.95
N THR A 339 13.37 41.05 -17.00
CA THR A 339 13.18 41.98 -18.18
C THR A 339 14.30 41.84 -19.23
N THR A 340 13.95 42.03 -20.51
CA THR A 340 14.75 41.86 -21.73
C THR A 340 15.60 43.08 -22.12
N ARG A 341 16.83 42.91 -22.65
CA ARG A 341 17.30 43.47 -23.97
C ARG A 341 18.81 43.33 -24.31
N THR A 342 19.08 42.54 -25.36
CA THR A 342 19.95 42.83 -26.54
C THR A 342 21.25 43.67 -26.44
N THR A 343 22.40 43.00 -26.59
CA THR A 343 23.57 43.24 -27.49
C THR A 343 24.47 41.98 -27.37
N ARG A 344 25.06 41.30 -28.38
CA ARG A 344 25.60 41.59 -29.74
C ARG A 344 26.69 42.66 -29.69
N THR A 345 28.00 42.36 -29.81
CA THR A 345 28.76 41.42 -30.69
C THR A 345 29.84 40.60 -29.90
N THR A 346 30.73 39.74 -30.44
CA THR A 346 31.27 39.49 -31.80
C THR A 346 31.79 38.03 -31.96
N SER A 347 32.19 37.65 -33.18
CA SER A 347 32.97 36.47 -33.61
C SER A 347 34.35 36.32 -32.90
N SER A 348 35.12 35.23 -33.00
CA SER A 348 35.28 34.27 -34.12
C SER A 348 35.76 32.85 -33.73
N SER A 349 35.75 31.95 -34.72
CA SER A 349 36.09 30.52 -34.63
C SER A 349 37.54 30.17 -35.05
N SER A 350 37.89 28.87 -34.93
CA SER A 350 38.91 28.10 -35.68
C SER A 350 40.41 28.31 -35.41
N THR A 351 41.35 27.37 -35.71
CA THR A 351 41.39 25.87 -35.65
C THR A 351 42.89 25.45 -35.79
N THR A 352 43.35 24.41 -35.08
CA THR A 352 44.62 23.62 -35.28
C THR A 352 45.98 24.30 -35.53
N THR A 353 47.02 23.83 -34.83
CA THR A 353 48.36 23.64 -35.44
C THR A 353 49.19 22.57 -34.71
N THR A 354 49.76 21.64 -35.48
CA THR A 354 51.00 20.89 -35.14
C THR A 354 52.18 21.61 -35.85
N THR A 355 53.48 21.30 -35.74
CA THR A 355 54.20 20.02 -35.52
C THR A 355 55.70 20.30 -35.22
N SER A 356 56.44 19.27 -34.76
CA SER A 356 57.93 19.10 -34.82
C SER A 356 58.82 20.09 -34.03
N SER A 357 60.09 19.82 -33.70
CA SER A 357 61.09 18.79 -34.10
C SER A 357 61.94 18.33 -32.86
N SER A 358 62.88 17.36 -32.86
CA SER A 358 63.81 16.87 -33.90
C SER A 358 64.43 15.45 -33.68
N THR A 359 65.08 14.98 -34.76
CA THR A 359 65.97 13.84 -35.13
C THR A 359 67.25 13.56 -34.29
N SER A 360 68.06 12.46 -34.41
CA SER A 360 68.01 11.13 -35.12
C SER A 360 69.23 10.17 -34.82
N THR A 361 69.18 8.92 -35.34
CA THR A 361 70.29 8.02 -35.86
C THR A 361 71.32 7.24 -34.99
N ALA A 362 71.02 5.94 -34.74
CA ALA A 362 71.66 4.68 -35.22
C ALA A 362 73.15 4.19 -34.96
N THR A 363 73.27 2.84 -34.73
CA THR A 363 74.44 1.89 -34.96
C THR A 363 75.61 1.90 -33.91
N THR A 364 76.35 0.82 -33.51
CA THR A 364 76.65 -0.54 -34.08
C THR A 364 77.22 -1.58 -33.03
N THR A 365 77.06 -2.91 -33.28
CA THR A 365 77.94 -4.10 -32.96
C THR A 365 78.24 -4.68 -31.54
N THR A 366 78.21 -6.04 -31.47
CA THR A 366 79.05 -7.02 -30.69
C THR A 366 79.05 -7.09 -29.14
N THR A 367 79.14 -8.24 -28.44
CA THR A 367 78.78 -9.68 -28.65
C THR A 367 79.00 -10.48 -27.35
N THR A 368 78.28 -11.60 -27.13
CA THR A 368 78.61 -12.78 -26.26
C THR A 368 78.81 -12.53 -24.73
N THR A 369 78.54 -13.43 -23.76
CA THR A 369 78.02 -14.82 -23.65
C THR A 369 77.55 -15.01 -22.17
N SER A 370 76.85 -16.03 -21.68
CA SER A 370 76.13 -17.25 -22.15
C SER A 370 75.06 -17.56 -21.06
N SER A 371 74.36 -18.69 -20.89
CA SER A 371 74.08 -19.98 -21.59
C SER A 371 72.73 -20.46 -20.98
N SER A 372 71.70 -20.83 -21.75
CA SER A 372 71.37 -22.21 -22.19
C SER A 372 70.97 -23.16 -21.01
N THR A 373 70.03 -24.11 -21.11
CA THR A 373 69.21 -24.65 -22.22
C THR A 373 68.04 -25.48 -21.61
N THR A 374 66.76 -25.14 -21.87
CA THR A 374 65.77 -25.84 -22.76
C THR A 374 65.23 -27.22 -22.36
N THR A 375 63.91 -27.41 -22.64
CA THR A 375 63.19 -28.69 -22.96
C THR A 375 63.06 -29.76 -21.86
N SER A 376 62.03 -30.63 -21.83
CA SER A 376 60.85 -30.83 -22.71
C SER A 376 59.66 -31.52 -21.98
N SER A 377 58.51 -31.56 -22.65
CA SER A 377 57.27 -32.30 -22.31
C SER A 377 57.42 -33.82 -22.11
N ALA A 378 56.56 -34.45 -21.29
CA ALA A 378 55.42 -35.28 -21.75
C ALA A 378 54.81 -36.26 -20.71
N SER A 379 53.48 -36.43 -20.80
CA SER A 379 52.68 -37.67 -20.64
C SER A 379 52.76 -38.64 -19.43
N SER A 380 51.58 -38.85 -18.83
CA SER A 380 50.86 -40.14 -18.61
C SER A 380 51.10 -41.07 -17.39
N SER A 381 49.96 -41.31 -16.70
CA SER A 381 49.35 -42.61 -16.29
C SER A 381 49.83 -43.43 -15.07
N SER A 382 48.85 -43.72 -14.20
CA SER A 382 48.69 -44.92 -13.31
C SER A 382 49.72 -45.11 -12.16
N THR A 383 49.42 -45.77 -11.02
CA THR A 383 48.35 -46.75 -10.71
C THR A 383 47.91 -46.69 -9.23
N SER A 384 46.92 -47.53 -8.86
CA SER A 384 46.46 -48.05 -7.54
C SER A 384 47.43 -48.00 -6.33
N SER A 385 47.01 -48.10 -5.05
CA SER A 385 45.82 -48.79 -4.48
C SER A 385 45.50 -48.36 -3.01
N THR A 386 44.39 -48.92 -2.48
CA THR A 386 44.03 -49.15 -1.05
C THR A 386 45.20 -49.47 -0.09
N THR A 387 45.10 -49.30 1.25
CA THR A 387 43.92 -49.06 2.14
C THR A 387 44.22 -47.93 3.18
N THR A 388 43.78 -47.81 4.44
CA THR A 388 43.15 -48.69 5.47
C THR A 388 42.36 -47.84 6.50
N SER A 389 41.44 -48.46 7.26
CA SER A 389 40.60 -47.84 8.30
C SER A 389 41.20 -47.83 9.71
N SER A 390 40.85 -46.84 10.54
CA SER A 390 40.80 -46.95 12.02
C SER A 390 39.79 -45.96 12.61
N ALA A 391 39.15 -46.32 13.73
CA ALA A 391 38.09 -45.52 14.38
C ALA A 391 38.25 -45.50 15.91
N SER A 392 37.84 -44.39 16.54
CA SER A 392 37.75 -44.23 18.00
C SER A 392 37.02 -42.93 18.39
N SER A 393 36.28 -42.76 19.50
CA SER A 393 35.33 -43.63 20.23
C SER A 393 35.02 -43.02 21.61
N SER A 394 33.83 -42.43 21.82
CA SER A 394 33.23 -42.11 23.14
C SER A 394 31.78 -41.64 22.92
N SER A 395 30.71 -42.27 23.43
CA SER A 395 30.25 -42.49 24.83
C SER A 395 29.93 -41.15 25.53
N THR A 396 28.69 -40.82 25.89
CA THR A 396 27.72 -41.53 26.79
C THR A 396 26.25 -41.30 26.36
N SER A 397 25.32 -42.28 26.33
CA SER A 397 24.42 -42.79 27.41
C SER A 397 23.67 -41.69 28.20
N SER A 398 22.39 -41.79 28.63
CA SER A 398 21.48 -42.92 28.94
C SER A 398 20.03 -42.40 29.20
N THR A 399 18.87 -43.10 29.17
CA THR A 399 18.33 -44.38 28.59
C THR A 399 16.79 -44.43 28.88
N THR A 400 15.99 -45.28 28.20
CA THR A 400 14.59 -45.73 28.55
C THR A 400 13.43 -44.69 28.45
N THR A 401 12.14 -45.05 28.30
CA THR A 401 11.44 -46.37 28.43
C THR A 401 10.31 -46.58 27.39
N SER A 402 9.89 -47.83 27.23
CA SER A 402 8.89 -48.39 26.30
C SER A 402 7.40 -48.11 26.58
N SER A 403 6.58 -48.15 25.51
CA SER A 403 5.29 -48.86 25.49
C SER A 403 5.03 -49.43 24.08
N ALA A 404 4.27 -50.53 23.97
CA ALA A 404 4.11 -51.29 22.71
C ALA A 404 2.74 -52.00 22.62
N SER A 405 2.52 -52.73 21.51
CA SER A 405 1.36 -53.59 21.18
C SER A 405 0.10 -52.85 20.67
N SER A 406 -0.72 -53.42 19.77
CA SER A 406 -0.50 -54.52 18.80
C SER A 406 -1.68 -54.60 17.79
N SER A 407 -1.60 -55.55 16.84
CA SER A 407 -2.64 -55.97 15.87
C SER A 407 -2.93 -55.00 14.71
N SER A 408 -3.42 -55.44 13.55
CA SER A 408 -2.93 -56.47 12.60
C SER A 408 -3.96 -56.67 11.48
N THR A 409 -3.53 -56.75 10.22
CA THR A 409 -4.06 -57.67 9.19
C THR A 409 -3.13 -57.61 7.98
N SER A 410 -2.86 -58.77 7.37
CA SER A 410 -2.07 -58.88 6.14
C SER A 410 -2.94 -59.43 5.02
N SER A 411 -2.74 -58.95 3.79
CA SER A 411 -3.04 -59.72 2.59
C SER A 411 -1.94 -59.47 1.55
N THR A 412 -1.56 -60.53 0.83
CA THR A 412 -0.46 -60.51 -0.13
C THR A 412 -0.86 -61.34 -1.33
N THR A 413 -0.71 -60.78 -2.54
CA THR A 413 -0.78 -61.55 -3.78
C THR A 413 0.42 -61.17 -4.63
N THR A 414 1.24 -62.16 -4.97
CA THR A 414 2.47 -62.00 -5.77
C THR A 414 2.33 -62.79 -7.06
N THR A 415 2.66 -62.18 -8.20
CA THR A 415 2.97 -62.93 -9.43
C THR A 415 4.16 -62.32 -10.16
N THR A 416 5.08 -63.19 -10.57
CA THR A 416 6.31 -62.93 -11.35
C THR A 416 6.03 -62.31 -12.73
N ARG A 417 6.79 -61.31 -13.21
CA ARG A 417 8.23 -61.27 -13.59
C ARG A 417 8.59 -61.98 -14.90
N THR A 418 8.75 -61.21 -15.97
CA THR A 418 9.71 -61.50 -17.05
C THR A 418 10.32 -60.21 -17.61
N THR A 419 11.63 -60.23 -17.85
CA THR A 419 12.41 -59.16 -18.47
C THR A 419 12.85 -59.60 -19.87
N SER A 420 12.72 -58.74 -20.87
CA SER A 420 13.43 -58.90 -22.16
C SER A 420 13.60 -57.55 -22.84
N SER A 421 14.84 -57.26 -23.24
CA SER A 421 15.24 -55.99 -23.85
C SER A 421 15.33 -56.07 -25.38
N SER A 422 15.40 -54.88 -25.99
CA SER A 422 16.23 -54.55 -27.16
C SER A 422 15.62 -54.59 -28.59
N THR A 423 16.20 -53.69 -29.38
CA THR A 423 16.43 -53.75 -30.82
C THR A 423 15.31 -53.28 -31.76
N SER A 424 15.55 -52.10 -32.31
CA SER A 424 14.91 -51.48 -33.47
C SER A 424 15.12 -52.23 -34.78
N THR A 425 14.16 -52.13 -35.70
CA THR A 425 14.43 -52.10 -37.15
C THR A 425 13.50 -51.08 -37.81
N ALA A 426 14.03 -50.26 -38.71
CA ALA A 426 13.25 -49.35 -39.54
C ALA A 426 13.12 -49.91 -40.97
N THR A 427 11.98 -49.68 -41.63
CA THR A 427 11.79 -50.02 -43.04
C THR A 427 11.20 -48.83 -43.79
N THR A 428 12.01 -48.21 -44.64
CA THR A 428 11.62 -47.13 -45.54
C THR A 428 11.07 -47.69 -46.85
N THR A 429 9.90 -47.22 -47.30
CA THR A 429 9.48 -47.32 -48.71
C THR A 429 8.95 -45.97 -49.17
N THR A 430 9.37 -45.52 -50.34
CA THR A 430 9.08 -44.18 -50.89
C THR A 430 8.26 -44.24 -52.18
N ARG A 431 7.80 -43.06 -52.64
CA ARG A 431 7.20 -42.77 -53.96
C ARG A 431 5.74 -43.28 -54.17
N THR A 432 4.92 -42.68 -55.03
CA THR A 432 5.12 -41.49 -55.91
C THR A 432 3.87 -40.60 -56.01
N THR A 433 4.11 -39.34 -56.39
CA THR A 433 3.14 -38.34 -56.86
C THR A 433 2.23 -38.78 -58.02
N SER A 434 1.01 -38.24 -58.09
CA SER A 434 0.54 -37.43 -59.23
C SER A 434 -0.80 -36.72 -58.93
N SER A 435 -1.17 -35.75 -59.77
CA SER A 435 -2.38 -34.94 -59.68
C SER A 435 -3.26 -35.09 -60.94
N SER A 436 -4.54 -34.78 -60.84
CA SER A 436 -5.34 -34.10 -61.89
C SER A 436 -6.81 -33.93 -61.47
N THR A 437 -7.61 -33.28 -62.30
CA THR A 437 -8.88 -32.59 -61.96
C THR A 437 -10.13 -33.20 -62.62
N THR A 438 -11.27 -32.54 -62.34
CA THR A 438 -12.41 -32.27 -63.25
C THR A 438 -13.61 -33.25 -63.31
N SER A 439 -14.78 -32.68 -62.94
CA SER A 439 -16.11 -32.79 -63.60
C SER A 439 -16.90 -34.12 -63.57
N SER A 440 -18.25 -34.13 -63.55
CA SER A 440 -19.29 -33.09 -63.28
C SER A 440 -20.70 -33.73 -63.21
N SER A 441 -21.76 -32.90 -63.09
CA SER A 441 -23.21 -33.13 -63.35
C SER A 441 -24.16 -33.33 -62.13
N SER A 442 -25.49 -33.16 -62.31
CA SER A 442 -26.21 -31.85 -62.32
C SER A 442 -27.73 -31.96 -62.62
N THR A 443 -28.61 -31.41 -61.75
CA THR A 443 -30.02 -31.00 -62.04
C THR A 443 -30.50 -30.06 -60.91
N LYS A 444 -31.02 -28.84 -61.14
CA LYS A 444 -32.36 -28.42 -61.64
C LYS A 444 -33.53 -28.72 -60.66
N THR A 445 -34.54 -27.86 -60.42
CA THR A 445 -34.83 -26.43 -60.74
C THR A 445 -36.10 -25.95 -60.00
N SER A 446 -36.18 -24.69 -59.56
CA SER A 446 -37.44 -23.89 -59.55
C SER A 446 -37.21 -22.39 -59.27
N THR A 447 -37.69 -21.53 -60.17
CA THR A 447 -37.90 -20.07 -59.96
C THR A 447 -39.37 -19.84 -59.47
N SER A 448 -39.91 -18.66 -59.14
CA SER A 448 -39.59 -17.23 -59.32
C SER A 448 -40.35 -16.40 -58.22
N SER A 449 -40.53 -15.07 -58.17
CA SER A 449 -40.24 -13.91 -59.04
C SER A 449 -40.34 -12.57 -58.28
N SER A 450 -39.48 -11.58 -58.60
CA SER A 450 -39.71 -10.11 -58.50
C SER A 450 -39.88 -9.48 -57.09
N SER A 451 -39.64 -8.17 -56.88
CA SER A 451 -39.53 -7.05 -57.84
C SER A 451 -38.55 -5.93 -57.40
N SER A 452 -37.83 -5.33 -58.37
CA SER A 452 -37.43 -3.90 -58.50
C SER A 452 -36.97 -3.09 -57.26
N THR A 453 -35.84 -2.36 -57.25
CA THR A 453 -34.79 -2.00 -58.24
C THR A 453 -33.58 -1.41 -57.45
N THR A 454 -32.49 -0.79 -57.94
CA THR A 454 -32.15 -0.13 -59.23
C THR A 454 -30.62 -0.13 -59.49
N SER A 455 -30.20 0.55 -60.56
CA SER A 455 -28.85 1.02 -60.94
C SER A 455 -28.14 1.93 -59.90
N SER A 456 -26.81 2.12 -59.90
CA SER A 456 -25.74 1.70 -60.85
C SER A 456 -24.31 1.80 -60.29
N SER A 457 -23.40 1.08 -60.96
CA SER A 457 -21.93 1.19 -61.10
C SER A 457 -21.20 2.49 -60.69
N SER A 458 -19.88 2.52 -60.38
CA SER A 458 -18.80 1.80 -61.11
C SER A 458 -17.45 1.65 -60.36
N SER A 459 -16.61 0.77 -60.92
CA SER A 459 -15.12 0.75 -60.99
C SER A 459 -14.37 2.11 -60.85
N SER A 460 -13.09 2.18 -60.45
CA SER A 460 -12.07 1.16 -60.09
C SER A 460 -10.74 1.80 -59.57
N THR A 461 -9.78 0.93 -59.24
CA THR A 461 -8.30 1.10 -59.38
C THR A 461 -7.53 1.96 -58.36
N SER A 462 -6.27 1.57 -58.13
CA SER A 462 -5.36 2.03 -57.08
C SER A 462 -4.04 2.59 -57.66
N SER A 463 -3.54 3.71 -57.15
CA SER A 463 -2.12 4.11 -57.34
C SER A 463 -1.63 5.20 -56.36
N SER A 464 -0.80 4.78 -55.40
CA SER A 464 0.43 5.46 -54.92
C SER A 464 0.54 7.00 -54.76
N SER A 465 0.74 7.40 -53.49
CA SER A 465 1.87 8.21 -52.97
C SER A 465 1.92 9.75 -53.00
N SER A 466 2.31 10.26 -51.82
CA SER A 466 3.08 11.50 -51.51
C SER A 466 2.36 12.80 -51.07
N THR A 467 3.01 13.40 -50.06
CA THR A 467 2.87 14.69 -49.34
C THR A 467 2.40 15.91 -50.16
N THR A 468 1.78 16.96 -49.58
CA THR A 468 2.07 17.57 -48.27
C THR A 468 0.88 18.36 -47.68
N THR A 469 0.96 18.68 -46.38
CA THR A 469 0.08 19.53 -45.55
C THR A 469 -0.74 20.65 -46.21
N SER A 470 -2.02 20.73 -45.84
CA SER A 470 -2.67 22.02 -45.53
C SER A 470 -3.67 21.81 -44.38
N SER A 471 -3.83 22.83 -43.52
CA SER A 471 -4.62 22.74 -42.28
C SER A 471 -5.98 23.41 -42.41
N SER A 472 -7.06 22.70 -42.10
CA SER A 472 -8.36 23.30 -41.79
C SER A 472 -8.95 22.63 -40.55
N SER A 473 -9.27 23.44 -39.55
CA SER A 473 -9.84 22.98 -38.28
C SER A 473 -11.33 22.66 -38.45
N SER A 474 -11.72 21.41 -38.19
CA SER A 474 -13.11 21.07 -37.87
C SER A 474 -13.12 20.18 -36.63
N SER A 475 -13.90 20.59 -35.63
CA SER A 475 -14.00 19.89 -34.35
C SER A 475 -15.05 18.79 -34.45
N SER A 476 -14.65 17.61 -34.91
CA SER A 476 -15.48 16.40 -34.83
C SER A 476 -15.35 15.77 -33.44
N THR A 477 -16.41 15.86 -32.63
CA THR A 477 -16.55 15.04 -31.42
C THR A 477 -16.61 13.57 -31.83
N THR A 478 -15.71 12.75 -31.31
CA THR A 478 -15.72 11.30 -31.51
C THR A 478 -16.81 10.66 -30.66
N THR A 479 -17.97 10.41 -31.26
CA THR A 479 -19.08 9.66 -30.67
C THR A 479 -19.39 8.43 -31.54
N ASP A 480 -19.79 7.34 -30.90
CA ASP A 480 -20.25 6.06 -31.49
C ASP A 480 -19.21 5.28 -32.31
N VAL A 481 -18.16 4.80 -31.63
CA VAL A 481 -17.38 3.62 -32.08
C VAL A 481 -18.10 2.31 -31.71
N CYS A 482 -18.85 2.32 -30.61
CA CYS A 482 -19.38 1.14 -29.94
C CYS A 482 -20.78 0.73 -30.45
N THR A 483 -20.85 0.06 -31.60
CA THR A 483 -22.06 -0.64 -32.03
C THR A 483 -21.81 -2.16 -32.06
N ASN A 484 -22.49 -2.88 -31.17
CA ASN A 484 -22.49 -4.35 -31.05
C ASN A 484 -21.12 -5.01 -30.72
N GLN A 485 -20.24 -4.34 -29.96
CA GLN A 485 -19.00 -4.93 -29.43
C GLN A 485 -18.80 -4.53 -27.95
N LEU A 486 -18.21 -5.41 -27.14
CA LEU A 486 -17.84 -5.13 -25.74
C LEU A 486 -16.54 -4.32 -25.64
N PHE A 487 -15.64 -4.49 -26.60
CA PHE A 487 -14.32 -3.86 -26.63
C PHE A 487 -14.01 -3.27 -28.01
N TYR A 488 -13.21 -2.22 -28.04
CA TYR A 488 -12.56 -1.74 -29.27
C TYR A 488 -11.05 -1.60 -29.06
N TYR A 489 -10.27 -1.90 -30.11
CA TYR A 489 -8.83 -1.69 -30.08
C TYR A 489 -8.53 -0.19 -30.12
N TRP A 490 -7.98 0.36 -29.05
CA TRP A 490 -7.85 1.81 -28.89
C TRP A 490 -6.50 2.33 -29.37
N ILE A 491 -5.41 1.77 -28.85
CA ILE A 491 -4.04 2.24 -29.11
C ILE A 491 -3.03 1.13 -28.82
N ASN A 492 -1.84 1.23 -29.41
CA ASN A 492 -0.68 0.44 -29.01
C ASN A 492 0.52 1.33 -28.64
N TYR A 493 1.38 0.81 -27.79
CA TYR A 493 2.60 1.47 -27.31
C TYR A 493 3.80 0.56 -27.58
N THR A 494 4.77 1.03 -28.36
CA THR A 494 6.03 0.31 -28.59
C THR A 494 6.80 0.15 -27.28
N VAL A 495 7.28 -1.05 -26.97
CA VAL A 495 8.04 -1.34 -25.75
C VAL A 495 9.44 -1.88 -26.08
N GLY A 496 10.02 -2.71 -25.21
CA GLY A 496 11.23 -3.47 -25.56
C GLY A 496 10.91 -4.61 -26.54
N THR A 497 11.92 -5.40 -26.90
CA THR A 497 11.75 -6.51 -27.84
C THR A 497 11.34 -7.80 -27.15
N ALA A 498 10.38 -8.50 -27.76
CA ALA A 498 9.65 -9.63 -27.19
C ALA A 498 9.13 -9.37 -25.76
N PRO A 499 8.15 -8.46 -25.57
CA PRO A 499 7.40 -8.37 -24.32
C PRO A 499 6.71 -9.71 -24.02
N LYS A 500 6.96 -10.26 -22.83
CA LYS A 500 6.56 -11.62 -22.42
C LYS A 500 5.62 -11.65 -21.22
N SER A 501 5.63 -10.63 -20.39
CA SER A 501 4.78 -10.51 -19.20
C SER A 501 4.42 -9.04 -19.00
N VAL A 502 3.13 -8.77 -18.79
CA VAL A 502 2.59 -7.44 -18.49
C VAL A 502 1.82 -7.47 -17.17
N VAL A 503 1.99 -6.42 -16.36
CA VAL A 503 1.30 -6.24 -15.08
C VAL A 503 0.81 -4.79 -14.99
N ILE A 504 -0.35 -4.58 -14.38
CA ILE A 504 -0.95 -3.26 -14.15
C ILE A 504 -0.89 -2.94 -12.65
N ALA A 505 -0.37 -1.77 -12.28
CA ALA A 505 -0.34 -1.29 -10.89
C ALA A 505 -0.12 0.22 -10.83
N ASP A 506 -0.64 0.90 -9.79
CA ASP A 506 -0.31 2.31 -9.50
C ASP A 506 1.06 2.40 -8.82
N VAL A 507 2.13 2.57 -9.62
CA VAL A 507 3.50 2.64 -9.11
C VAL A 507 3.96 4.06 -8.78
N THR A 508 3.13 5.06 -9.08
CA THR A 508 3.38 6.47 -8.73
C THR A 508 2.62 6.93 -7.48
N LYS A 509 1.63 6.17 -7.01
CA LYS A 509 0.66 6.49 -5.95
C LYS A 509 -0.22 7.70 -6.27
N ASP A 510 -0.68 7.81 -7.50
CA ASP A 510 -1.60 8.87 -7.94
C ASP A 510 -3.05 8.42 -8.20
N ASN A 511 -3.36 7.16 -7.88
CA ASN A 511 -4.60 6.43 -8.16
C ASN A 511 -4.87 6.23 -9.67
N ARG A 512 -3.83 6.09 -10.50
CA ARG A 512 -3.95 5.64 -11.89
C ARG A 512 -3.13 4.38 -12.11
N SER A 513 -3.71 3.45 -12.84
CA SER A 513 -3.11 2.18 -13.21
C SER A 513 -2.02 2.38 -14.26
N ASP A 514 -0.75 2.24 -13.86
CA ASP A 514 0.42 2.23 -14.76
C ASP A 514 0.62 0.82 -15.38
N ILE A 515 1.28 0.73 -16.54
CA ILE A 515 1.61 -0.54 -17.19
C ILE A 515 3.11 -0.85 -17.02
N ILE A 516 3.43 -2.04 -16.50
CA ILE A 516 4.80 -2.56 -16.36
C ILE A 516 4.96 -3.80 -17.25
N VAL A 517 6.07 -3.89 -18.00
CA VAL A 517 6.28 -4.91 -19.04
C VAL A 517 7.70 -5.49 -18.96
N ALA A 518 7.81 -6.82 -18.91
CA ALA A 518 9.08 -7.53 -19.05
C ALA A 518 9.37 -7.85 -20.52
N ASN A 519 10.51 -7.38 -21.04
CA ASN A 519 10.93 -7.58 -22.43
C ASN A 519 12.15 -8.52 -22.48
N THR A 520 11.94 -9.76 -22.92
CA THR A 520 12.94 -10.83 -22.76
C THR A 520 14.14 -10.68 -23.70
N VAL A 521 13.96 -10.14 -24.92
CA VAL A 521 15.05 -10.02 -25.89
C VAL A 521 15.86 -8.74 -25.69
N SER A 522 15.23 -7.62 -25.33
CA SER A 522 15.94 -6.36 -25.02
C SER A 522 16.49 -6.29 -23.59
N ASN A 523 16.25 -7.31 -22.75
CA ASN A 523 16.79 -7.42 -21.39
C ASN A 523 16.50 -6.16 -20.54
N ASN A 524 15.26 -5.69 -20.56
CA ASN A 524 14.80 -4.54 -19.79
C ASN A 524 13.34 -4.67 -19.36
N ILE A 525 12.98 -3.97 -18.29
CA ILE A 525 11.59 -3.73 -17.90
C ILE A 525 11.19 -2.34 -18.40
N SER A 526 10.05 -2.24 -19.07
CA SER A 526 9.41 -0.98 -19.47
C SER A 526 8.32 -0.62 -18.46
N VAL A 527 8.25 0.67 -18.11
CA VAL A 527 7.17 1.25 -17.28
C VAL A 527 6.57 2.42 -18.03
N LEU A 528 5.26 2.35 -18.26
CA LEU A 528 4.47 3.35 -18.96
C LEU A 528 3.54 4.00 -17.93
N PHE A 529 3.72 5.31 -17.69
CA PHE A 529 2.96 6.04 -16.66
C PHE A 529 1.65 6.61 -17.21
N ASN A 530 0.55 6.37 -16.51
CA ASN A 530 -0.81 6.78 -16.89
C ASN A 530 -1.07 8.22 -16.44
N VAL A 531 -1.33 9.14 -17.37
CA VAL A 531 -1.43 10.58 -17.05
C VAL A 531 -2.86 11.13 -17.10
N VAL A 532 -3.72 10.61 -17.97
CA VAL A 532 -5.15 10.97 -18.00
C VAL A 532 -5.91 9.95 -18.84
N ASN A 533 -6.99 9.40 -18.29
CA ASN A 533 -7.94 8.51 -18.99
C ASN A 533 -7.24 7.43 -19.85
N GLY A 534 -6.32 6.67 -19.27
CA GLY A 534 -5.57 5.61 -19.95
C GLY A 534 -4.48 6.10 -20.90
N THR A 535 -4.25 7.42 -21.01
CA THR A 535 -3.23 7.97 -21.91
C THR A 535 -1.86 7.90 -21.24
N PHE A 536 -1.00 7.02 -21.76
CA PHE A 536 0.36 6.82 -21.25
C PHE A 536 1.36 7.83 -21.86
N ILE A 537 2.29 8.31 -21.04
CA ILE A 537 3.43 9.13 -21.49
C ILE A 537 4.68 8.29 -21.76
N SER A 538 5.75 8.95 -22.22
CA SER A 538 7.07 8.37 -22.51
C SER A 538 7.46 7.27 -21.53
N GLN A 539 7.62 6.06 -22.06
CA GLN A 539 8.22 4.92 -21.37
C GLN A 539 9.47 5.33 -20.61
N THR A 540 9.60 4.87 -19.37
CA THR A 540 10.90 4.66 -18.73
C THR A 540 11.26 3.18 -18.81
N SER A 541 12.55 2.85 -18.86
CA SER A 541 12.97 1.45 -18.82
C SER A 541 14.35 1.28 -18.21
N PHE A 542 14.52 0.21 -17.43
CA PHE A 542 15.77 -0.14 -16.77
C PHE A 542 16.20 -1.57 -17.15
N GLY A 543 17.50 -1.80 -17.25
CA GLY A 543 18.07 -3.06 -17.70
C GLY A 543 17.93 -4.18 -16.66
N VAL A 544 17.45 -5.35 -17.10
CA VAL A 544 17.28 -6.56 -16.30
C VAL A 544 17.69 -7.76 -17.15
N THR A 545 18.75 -8.46 -16.75
CA THR A 545 19.27 -9.63 -17.50
C THR A 545 18.22 -10.73 -17.60
N HIS A 546 18.05 -11.27 -18.80
CA HIS A 546 17.22 -12.39 -19.24
C HIS A 546 15.86 -12.49 -18.53
N VAL A 547 15.15 -11.36 -18.43
CA VAL A 547 13.86 -11.27 -17.74
C VAL A 547 12.76 -12.07 -18.46
N ALA A 548 12.00 -12.89 -17.73
CA ALA A 548 10.87 -13.65 -18.29
C ALA A 548 9.50 -13.24 -17.74
N ALA A 549 9.35 -13.19 -16.42
CA ALA A 549 8.12 -12.78 -15.75
C ALA A 549 8.39 -11.67 -14.74
N ILE A 550 7.34 -10.90 -14.48
CA ILE A 550 7.27 -9.88 -13.44
C ILE A 550 6.01 -10.08 -12.60
N ALA A 551 6.08 -9.73 -11.33
CA ALA A 551 4.90 -9.43 -10.52
C ALA A 551 5.19 -8.21 -9.66
N VAL A 552 4.14 -7.66 -9.06
CA VAL A 552 4.16 -6.38 -8.37
C VAL A 552 3.51 -6.53 -6.99
N GLY A 553 4.15 -5.98 -5.96
CA GLY A 553 3.66 -6.03 -4.59
C GLY A 553 4.55 -5.28 -3.62
N ASP A 554 4.02 -4.91 -2.46
CA ASP A 554 4.78 -4.22 -1.41
C ASP A 554 5.58 -5.22 -0.59
N VAL A 555 6.81 -5.52 -1.02
CA VAL A 555 7.65 -6.52 -0.35
C VAL A 555 8.44 -5.95 0.84
N ASN A 556 8.42 -4.64 1.05
CA ASN A 556 9.16 -3.94 2.11
C ASN A 556 8.27 -3.23 3.17
N ASN A 557 6.94 -3.31 3.01
CA ASN A 557 5.92 -2.74 3.90
C ASN A 557 5.98 -1.19 4.05
N ASP A 558 6.48 -0.47 3.04
CA ASP A 558 6.31 1.00 2.92
C ASP A 558 5.02 1.41 2.19
N SER A 559 4.16 0.42 1.95
CA SER A 559 2.89 0.51 1.22
C SER A 559 3.04 0.79 -0.27
N ARG A 560 4.24 0.77 -0.87
CA ARG A 560 4.45 0.99 -2.31
C ARG A 560 4.58 -0.34 -3.06
N PRO A 561 3.99 -0.46 -4.26
CA PRO A 561 4.26 -1.62 -5.11
C PRO A 561 5.70 -1.59 -5.64
N ASP A 562 6.50 -2.56 -5.20
CA ASP A 562 7.82 -2.90 -5.75
C ASP A 562 7.67 -3.85 -6.94
N ILE A 563 8.72 -3.99 -7.76
CA ILE A 563 8.77 -4.95 -8.87
C ILE A 563 9.64 -6.15 -8.49
N VAL A 564 9.08 -7.35 -8.59
CA VAL A 564 9.79 -8.63 -8.52
C VAL A 564 9.88 -9.20 -9.94
N ALA A 565 11.06 -9.68 -10.35
CA ALA A 565 11.30 -10.16 -11.72
C ALA A 565 12.11 -11.47 -11.74
N THR A 566 11.72 -12.46 -12.55
CA THR A 566 12.57 -13.63 -12.80
C THR A 566 13.65 -13.32 -13.82
N ASN A 567 14.90 -13.68 -13.52
CA ASN A 567 15.99 -13.80 -14.48
C ASN A 567 16.19 -15.27 -14.84
N THR A 568 15.94 -15.63 -16.09
CA THR A 568 15.99 -17.02 -16.60
C THR A 568 17.33 -17.74 -16.45
N ASP A 569 18.39 -17.04 -16.05
CA ASP A 569 19.62 -17.67 -15.55
C ASP A 569 19.32 -18.58 -14.34
N LYS A 570 19.24 -18.04 -13.11
CA LYS A 570 18.92 -18.80 -11.88
C LYS A 570 18.26 -18.01 -10.75
N ASP A 571 17.89 -16.74 -10.95
CA ASP A 571 17.64 -15.81 -9.85
C ASP A 571 16.39 -14.93 -10.01
N VAL A 572 15.87 -14.46 -8.88
CA VAL A 572 14.77 -13.51 -8.77
C VAL A 572 15.34 -12.17 -8.32
N LYS A 573 15.04 -11.09 -9.03
CA LYS A 573 15.56 -9.74 -8.75
C LYS A 573 14.45 -8.84 -8.24
N ILE A 574 14.76 -8.09 -7.17
CA ILE A 574 13.81 -7.20 -6.50
C ILE A 574 14.23 -5.75 -6.72
N PHE A 575 13.28 -4.95 -7.21
CA PHE A 575 13.45 -3.55 -7.55
C PHE A 575 12.49 -2.70 -6.70
N MET A 576 13.05 -2.03 -5.69
CA MET A 576 12.26 -1.26 -4.72
C MET A 576 11.81 0.07 -5.32
N ASN A 577 10.57 0.47 -5.04
CA ASN A 577 9.94 1.67 -5.57
C ASN A 577 10.20 2.89 -4.67
N LEU A 578 10.81 3.94 -5.21
CA LEU A 578 11.09 5.17 -4.46
C LEU A 578 9.84 6.07 -4.25
N GLY A 579 8.68 5.66 -4.75
CA GLY A 579 7.38 6.34 -4.60
C GLY A 579 7.15 7.47 -5.59
N ASN A 580 7.76 7.38 -6.76
CA ASN A 580 7.68 8.33 -7.87
C ASN A 580 7.83 7.62 -9.23
N GLY A 581 7.54 6.31 -9.29
CA GLY A 581 7.83 5.46 -10.46
C GLY A 581 9.32 5.17 -10.72
N THR A 582 10.24 5.65 -9.88
CA THR A 582 11.67 5.30 -9.99
C THR A 582 11.97 4.05 -9.17
N PHE A 583 12.59 3.06 -9.81
CA PHE A 583 12.94 1.78 -9.21
C PHE A 583 14.44 1.64 -8.97
N VAL A 584 14.83 1.01 -7.86
CA VAL A 584 16.22 0.72 -7.51
C VAL A 584 16.38 -0.78 -7.25
N TYR A 585 17.32 -1.41 -7.95
CA TYR A 585 17.71 -2.79 -7.66
C TYR A 585 18.22 -2.91 -6.21
N SER A 586 17.54 -3.71 -5.41
CA SER A 586 17.91 -3.97 -4.01
C SER A 586 18.75 -5.24 -3.90
N LYS A 587 18.19 -6.39 -4.31
CA LYS A 587 18.81 -7.69 -4.09
C LYS A 587 18.29 -8.74 -5.07
N GLY A 588 19.10 -9.77 -5.29
CA GLY A 588 18.76 -10.98 -6.04
C GLY A 588 18.79 -12.21 -5.15
N TYR A 589 17.92 -13.18 -5.41
CA TYR A 589 17.83 -14.46 -4.70
C TYR A 589 17.91 -15.62 -5.69
N THR A 590 18.87 -16.52 -5.50
CA THR A 590 19.01 -17.74 -6.30
C THR A 590 17.87 -18.71 -5.98
N VAL A 591 17.18 -19.21 -7.01
CA VAL A 591 16.04 -20.12 -6.86
C VAL A 591 16.32 -21.51 -7.45
N GLY A 592 16.52 -21.59 -8.77
CA GLY A 592 16.61 -22.83 -9.54
C GLY A 592 16.79 -22.51 -11.02
N TYR A 593 16.72 -23.52 -11.90
CA TYR A 593 17.07 -23.35 -13.33
C TYR A 593 15.86 -22.95 -14.18
N GLY A 594 16.01 -21.85 -14.95
CA GLY A 594 14.97 -21.34 -15.84
C GLY A 594 13.73 -20.84 -15.12
N PRO A 595 13.83 -19.87 -14.18
CA PRO A 595 12.65 -19.32 -13.50
C PRO A 595 11.74 -18.59 -14.49
N LEU A 596 10.54 -19.14 -14.73
CA LEU A 596 9.68 -18.80 -15.87
C LEU A 596 8.44 -17.98 -15.50
N SER A 597 7.82 -18.26 -14.35
CA SER A 597 6.66 -17.55 -13.82
C SER A 597 6.84 -17.30 -12.32
N LEU A 598 6.27 -16.21 -11.81
CA LEU A 598 6.31 -15.85 -10.40
C LEU A 598 4.98 -15.23 -9.95
N VAL A 599 4.65 -15.41 -8.67
CA VAL A 599 3.54 -14.73 -7.98
C VAL A 599 4.07 -14.12 -6.69
N VAL A 600 3.54 -12.94 -6.33
CA VAL A 600 3.75 -12.27 -5.04
C VAL A 600 2.45 -12.35 -4.26
N SER A 601 2.48 -12.98 -3.07
CA SER A 601 1.30 -13.19 -2.21
C SER A 601 1.77 -13.60 -0.82
N ASP A 602 1.03 -13.27 0.24
CA ASP A 602 1.24 -13.90 1.56
C ASP A 602 0.91 -15.39 1.43
N VAL A 603 1.88 -16.29 1.66
CA VAL A 603 1.65 -17.74 1.65
C VAL A 603 1.80 -18.39 3.02
N ASN A 604 2.03 -17.61 4.06
CA ASN A 604 2.36 -18.12 5.40
C ASN A 604 1.34 -17.71 6.49
N GLY A 605 0.60 -16.61 6.28
CA GLY A 605 -0.47 -16.10 7.13
C GLY A 605 -0.11 -14.87 7.98
N ASP A 606 1.03 -14.23 7.74
CA ASP A 606 1.53 -13.07 8.52
C ASP A 606 1.16 -11.69 7.93
N LEU A 607 0.48 -11.67 6.78
CA LEU A 607 0.11 -10.48 6.00
C LEU A 607 1.30 -9.76 5.32
N ILE A 608 2.44 -10.45 5.15
CA ILE A 608 3.60 -9.96 4.40
C ILE A 608 3.65 -10.68 3.04
N PRO A 609 3.83 -9.99 1.90
CA PRO A 609 3.90 -10.66 0.60
C PRO A 609 5.19 -11.49 0.43
N ASP A 610 5.02 -12.80 0.36
CA ASP A 610 6.03 -13.79 -0.03
C ASP A 610 6.17 -13.87 -1.57
N ILE A 611 7.15 -14.64 -2.07
CA ILE A 611 7.33 -14.90 -3.51
C ILE A 611 7.30 -16.41 -3.79
N VAL A 612 6.54 -16.84 -4.79
CA VAL A 612 6.56 -18.21 -5.33
C VAL A 612 6.98 -18.20 -6.80
N VAL A 613 7.92 -19.08 -7.19
CA VAL A 613 8.53 -19.10 -8.54
C VAL A 613 8.60 -20.50 -9.14
N THR A 614 8.25 -20.65 -10.43
CA THR A 614 8.42 -21.91 -11.19
C THR A 614 9.79 -22.00 -11.86
N ASN A 615 10.51 -23.13 -11.69
CA ASN A 615 11.80 -23.37 -12.34
C ASN A 615 11.63 -24.41 -13.47
N GLN A 616 11.46 -23.93 -14.71
CA GLN A 616 11.07 -24.78 -15.84
C GLN A 616 12.05 -25.94 -16.08
N TRP A 617 13.35 -25.72 -15.88
CA TRP A 617 14.39 -26.75 -16.09
C TRP A 617 14.81 -27.46 -14.80
N GLY A 618 14.25 -27.05 -13.65
CA GLY A 618 14.48 -27.68 -12.35
C GLY A 618 13.44 -28.75 -11.96
N ALA A 619 12.27 -28.77 -12.61
CA ALA A 619 11.09 -29.53 -12.15
C ALA A 619 10.76 -29.24 -10.67
N SER A 620 10.85 -27.97 -10.29
CA SER A 620 10.66 -27.50 -8.93
C SER A 620 10.02 -26.12 -8.90
N ILE A 621 9.37 -25.79 -7.79
CA ILE A 621 9.11 -24.41 -7.40
C ILE A 621 10.03 -23.99 -6.25
N ASN A 622 10.24 -22.69 -6.10
CA ASN A 622 10.80 -22.12 -4.88
C ASN A 622 9.74 -21.22 -4.22
N VAL A 623 9.58 -21.38 -2.91
CA VAL A 623 8.88 -20.45 -2.04
C VAL A 623 9.93 -19.65 -1.28
N LEU A 624 9.85 -18.33 -1.34
CA LEU A 624 10.71 -17.40 -0.66
C LEU A 624 9.84 -16.66 0.38
N LEU A 625 10.04 -16.96 1.66
CA LEU A 625 9.31 -16.28 2.73
C LEU A 625 10.00 -14.96 3.10
N ASN A 626 9.21 -13.92 3.25
CA ASN A 626 9.64 -12.53 3.50
C ASN A 626 9.74 -12.25 5.00
N ASP A 627 10.64 -11.36 5.42
CA ASP A 627 10.70 -10.84 6.80
C ASP A 627 10.07 -9.45 6.96
N GLY A 628 9.48 -8.92 5.90
CA GLY A 628 8.83 -7.61 5.85
C GLY A 628 9.79 -6.44 5.65
N SER A 629 11.10 -6.68 5.56
CA SER A 629 12.11 -5.66 5.21
C SER A 629 12.48 -5.64 3.71
N GLY A 630 11.80 -6.46 2.89
CA GLY A 630 12.24 -6.78 1.53
C GLY A 630 13.37 -7.82 1.50
N ALA A 631 13.61 -8.50 2.62
CA ALA A 631 14.56 -9.60 2.72
C ALA A 631 13.84 -10.95 2.86
N PHE A 632 14.41 -11.95 2.18
CA PHE A 632 13.84 -13.29 2.06
C PHE A 632 14.82 -14.29 2.68
N PRO A 633 14.82 -14.43 4.03
CA PRO A 633 15.78 -15.27 4.74
C PRO A 633 15.55 -16.78 4.56
N VAL A 634 14.33 -17.19 4.21
CA VAL A 634 13.96 -18.59 3.97
C VAL A 634 13.61 -18.78 2.50
N VAL A 635 14.39 -19.62 1.82
CA VAL A 635 14.11 -20.06 0.44
C VAL A 635 13.99 -21.59 0.44
N THR A 636 12.77 -22.09 0.25
CA THR A 636 12.45 -23.51 0.27
C THR A 636 12.09 -24.00 -1.13
N MET A 637 12.71 -25.09 -1.56
CA MET A 637 12.43 -25.72 -2.85
C MET A 637 11.46 -26.90 -2.66
N TYR A 638 10.41 -26.95 -3.48
CA TYR A 638 9.46 -28.06 -3.53
C TYR A 638 9.49 -28.72 -4.91
N PRO A 639 9.61 -30.05 -5.02
CA PRO A 639 9.60 -30.75 -6.29
C PRO A 639 8.18 -30.77 -6.88
N VAL A 640 8.09 -30.53 -8.18
CA VAL A 640 6.84 -30.60 -8.97
C VAL A 640 7.07 -31.46 -10.23
N ASN A 641 6.11 -31.51 -11.14
CA ASN A 641 6.27 -32.29 -12.36
C ASN A 641 7.12 -31.56 -13.43
N ALA A 642 7.32 -32.20 -14.58
CA ALA A 642 8.27 -31.72 -15.59
C ALA A 642 7.81 -30.42 -16.28
N GLN A 643 8.73 -29.45 -16.36
CA GLN A 643 8.54 -28.13 -16.97
C GLN A 643 7.35 -27.33 -16.36
N PRO A 644 7.46 -26.90 -15.09
CA PRO A 644 6.48 -25.98 -14.51
C PRO A 644 6.50 -24.64 -15.26
N ALA A 645 5.39 -24.31 -15.92
CA ALA A 645 5.23 -23.17 -16.82
C ALA A 645 4.70 -21.94 -16.09
N SER A 646 3.62 -22.11 -15.34
CA SER A 646 2.89 -21.03 -14.64
C SER A 646 2.45 -21.51 -13.25
N VAL A 647 2.35 -20.57 -12.31
CA VAL A 647 1.90 -20.80 -10.93
C VAL A 647 0.79 -19.83 -10.57
N ALA A 648 -0.19 -20.33 -9.81
CA ALA A 648 -1.26 -19.57 -9.19
C ALA A 648 -1.37 -19.93 -7.70
N ILE A 649 -2.01 -19.05 -6.93
CA ILE A 649 -2.22 -19.17 -5.49
C ILE A 649 -3.72 -19.11 -5.20
N GLY A 650 -4.22 -19.97 -4.32
CA GLY A 650 -5.63 -19.96 -3.90
C GLY A 650 -5.95 -21.07 -2.90
N ASP A 651 -7.04 -20.92 -2.15
CA ASP A 651 -7.51 -21.90 -1.16
C ASP A 651 -8.34 -22.98 -1.86
N ILE A 652 -7.77 -24.18 -2.05
CA ILE A 652 -8.40 -25.26 -2.84
C ILE A 652 -9.20 -26.23 -1.95
N ASP A 653 -8.86 -26.37 -0.67
CA ASP A 653 -9.59 -27.25 0.26
C ASP A 653 -10.50 -26.53 1.28
N ASN A 654 -10.57 -25.19 1.22
CA ASN A 654 -11.39 -24.26 1.99
C ASN A 654 -10.97 -24.12 3.47
N ASP A 655 -9.72 -24.42 3.81
CA ASP A 655 -9.20 -24.28 5.17
C ASP A 655 -8.69 -22.87 5.53
N LYS A 656 -8.70 -21.94 4.55
CA LYS A 656 -8.27 -20.53 4.61
C LYS A 656 -6.76 -20.32 4.63
N ARG A 657 -6.00 -21.31 4.17
CA ARG A 657 -4.58 -21.16 3.85
C ARG A 657 -4.39 -21.20 2.32
N PRO A 658 -3.55 -20.34 1.76
CA PRO A 658 -3.32 -20.29 0.32
C PRO A 658 -2.47 -21.50 -0.13
N ASP A 659 -3.04 -22.36 -0.97
CA ASP A 659 -2.32 -23.45 -1.65
C ASP A 659 -1.58 -22.93 -2.88
N ILE A 660 -0.61 -23.72 -3.36
CA ILE A 660 0.13 -23.43 -4.60
C ILE A 660 -0.31 -24.41 -5.69
N ILE A 661 -0.76 -23.87 -6.83
CA ILE A 661 -1.19 -24.64 -8.00
C ILE A 661 -0.24 -24.33 -9.16
N VAL A 662 0.36 -25.36 -9.75
CA VAL A 662 1.39 -25.23 -10.80
C VAL A 662 0.97 -25.96 -12.06
N ALA A 663 1.01 -25.30 -13.23
CA ALA A 663 0.86 -25.93 -14.53
C ALA A 663 2.20 -26.48 -15.03
N ASN A 664 2.26 -27.76 -15.41
CA ASN A 664 3.50 -28.44 -15.82
C ASN A 664 3.39 -28.90 -17.28
N SER A 665 3.87 -28.06 -18.21
CA SER A 665 3.70 -28.24 -19.65
C SER A 665 4.26 -29.59 -20.15
N GLY A 666 5.50 -29.89 -19.78
CA GLY A 666 6.24 -31.08 -20.18
C GLY A 666 5.73 -32.40 -19.60
N SER A 667 4.68 -32.38 -18.78
CA SER A 667 4.02 -33.58 -18.25
C SER A 667 2.49 -33.61 -18.48
N SER A 668 1.92 -32.56 -19.09
CA SER A 668 0.47 -32.41 -19.29
C SER A 668 -0.35 -32.62 -17.99
N SER A 669 0.13 -32.01 -16.91
CA SER A 669 -0.46 -32.14 -15.57
C SER A 669 -0.40 -30.83 -14.79
N ILE A 670 -1.30 -30.65 -13.83
CA ILE A 670 -1.13 -29.69 -12.75
C ILE A 670 -0.59 -30.38 -11.49
N SER A 671 0.14 -29.61 -10.68
CA SER A 671 0.64 -29.99 -9.36
C SER A 671 0.00 -29.07 -8.32
N ILE A 672 -0.71 -29.65 -7.36
CA ILE A 672 -1.36 -28.94 -6.25
C ILE A 672 -0.58 -29.24 -4.98
N LEU A 673 0.03 -28.20 -4.39
CA LEU A 673 0.81 -28.29 -3.17
C LEU A 673 0.00 -27.61 -2.06
N ARG A 674 -0.62 -28.41 -1.19
CA ARG A 674 -1.49 -27.89 -0.14
C ARG A 674 -0.71 -27.35 1.05
N ASN A 675 -1.17 -26.22 1.58
CA ASN A 675 -0.53 -25.50 2.66
C ASN A 675 -0.80 -26.19 4.00
N VAL A 676 0.24 -26.64 4.69
CA VAL A 676 0.11 -27.25 6.03
C VAL A 676 0.38 -26.25 7.17
N GLY A 677 0.57 -24.97 6.83
CA GLY A 677 0.72 -23.83 7.73
C GLY A 677 2.13 -23.22 7.68
N ASN A 678 2.23 -21.95 8.07
CA ASN A 678 3.51 -21.21 8.21
C ASN A 678 4.40 -21.27 6.96
N GLY A 679 3.81 -21.22 5.75
CA GLY A 679 4.55 -21.26 4.48
C GLY A 679 5.14 -22.65 4.14
N THR A 680 4.70 -23.70 4.83
CA THR A 680 5.12 -25.09 4.56
C THR A 680 4.05 -25.86 3.81
N PHE A 681 4.47 -26.67 2.83
CA PHE A 681 3.57 -27.34 1.90
C PHE A 681 3.71 -28.86 1.93
N ALA A 682 2.59 -29.55 1.72
CA ALA A 682 2.52 -30.99 1.53
C ALA A 682 3.18 -31.44 0.22
N ALA A 683 3.44 -32.75 0.10
CA ALA A 683 3.85 -33.33 -1.17
C ALA A 683 2.79 -33.11 -2.26
N GLN A 684 3.23 -32.80 -3.48
CA GLN A 684 2.33 -32.46 -4.59
C GLN A 684 1.29 -33.55 -4.88
N ILE A 685 0.04 -33.13 -5.07
CA ILE A 685 -1.02 -33.92 -5.68
C ILE A 685 -1.00 -33.61 -7.19
N SER A 686 -0.82 -34.63 -8.01
CA SER A 686 -0.73 -34.50 -9.47
C SER A 686 -2.05 -34.84 -10.14
N GLN A 687 -2.55 -33.97 -11.02
CA GLN A 687 -3.76 -34.19 -11.80
C GLN A 687 -3.48 -33.98 -13.30
N SER A 688 -3.83 -34.98 -14.11
CA SER A 688 -3.65 -34.91 -15.57
C SER A 688 -4.65 -33.93 -16.21
N VAL A 689 -4.19 -33.17 -17.20
CA VAL A 689 -5.00 -32.21 -17.96
C VAL A 689 -4.70 -32.36 -19.46
N SER A 690 -5.15 -31.43 -20.31
CA SER A 690 -4.87 -31.49 -21.76
C SER A 690 -3.41 -31.08 -22.06
N ASN A 691 -2.97 -31.30 -23.30
CA ASN A 691 -1.54 -31.19 -23.66
C ASN A 691 -0.97 -29.78 -23.43
N ASN A 692 0.22 -29.72 -22.84
CA ASN A 692 1.01 -28.49 -22.62
C ASN A 692 0.22 -27.38 -21.90
N PRO A 693 -0.17 -27.60 -20.62
CA PRO A 693 -0.75 -26.56 -19.78
C PRO A 693 0.30 -25.47 -19.51
N TYR A 694 0.02 -24.25 -19.96
CA TYR A 694 1.01 -23.17 -20.05
C TYR A 694 0.70 -21.96 -19.16
N SER A 695 -0.58 -21.59 -19.01
CA SER A 695 -1.07 -20.55 -18.10
C SER A 695 -2.17 -21.11 -17.20
N ILE A 696 -2.22 -20.66 -15.95
CA ILE A 696 -3.17 -21.16 -14.93
C ILE A 696 -3.70 -20.01 -14.06
N VAL A 697 -4.98 -20.07 -13.72
CA VAL A 697 -5.68 -19.13 -12.84
C VAL A 697 -6.51 -19.94 -11.84
N VAL A 698 -6.63 -19.45 -10.61
CA VAL A 698 -7.42 -20.06 -9.53
C VAL A 698 -8.41 -19.01 -9.02
N VAL A 699 -9.70 -19.34 -9.05
CA VAL A 699 -10.81 -18.42 -8.77
C VAL A 699 -12.11 -19.20 -8.59
N ASP A 700 -13.02 -18.73 -7.74
CA ASP A 700 -14.41 -19.20 -7.70
C ASP A 700 -15.12 -18.74 -8.99
N ILE A 701 -15.36 -19.67 -9.93
CA ILE A 701 -15.90 -19.36 -11.27
C ILE A 701 -17.40 -19.72 -11.42
N ASN A 702 -17.96 -20.43 -10.44
CA ASN A 702 -19.36 -20.83 -10.38
C ASN A 702 -20.16 -20.11 -9.26
N ASN A 703 -19.49 -19.31 -8.42
CA ASN A 703 -20.00 -18.59 -7.25
C ASN A 703 -20.52 -19.51 -6.12
N ASP A 704 -19.91 -20.68 -5.94
CA ASP A 704 -20.23 -21.64 -4.86
C ASP A 704 -19.39 -21.45 -3.57
N SER A 705 -18.49 -20.45 -3.57
CA SER A 705 -17.54 -20.15 -2.49
C SER A 705 -16.39 -21.16 -2.31
N THR A 706 -16.06 -21.94 -3.34
CA THR A 706 -14.84 -22.76 -3.41
C THR A 706 -13.98 -22.34 -4.62
N SER A 707 -12.66 -22.53 -4.56
CA SER A 707 -11.77 -22.10 -5.66
C SER A 707 -11.68 -23.14 -6.77
N ASP A 708 -12.06 -22.78 -7.98
CA ASP A 708 -11.89 -23.58 -9.20
C ASP A 708 -10.52 -23.33 -9.86
N ILE A 709 -10.13 -24.18 -10.82
CA ILE A 709 -8.87 -24.04 -11.57
C ILE A 709 -9.15 -23.91 -13.07
N ILE A 710 -8.57 -22.89 -13.71
CA ILE A 710 -8.71 -22.58 -15.13
C ILE A 710 -7.33 -22.62 -15.79
N ILE A 711 -7.20 -23.32 -16.92
CA ILE A 711 -5.91 -23.70 -17.52
C ILE A 711 -5.93 -23.45 -19.03
N ALA A 712 -4.90 -22.80 -19.58
CA ALA A 712 -4.65 -22.74 -21.01
C ALA A 712 -3.77 -23.91 -21.45
N ASN A 713 -4.26 -24.74 -22.36
CA ASN A 713 -3.56 -25.90 -22.90
C ASN A 713 -3.03 -25.53 -24.29
N TYR A 714 -1.77 -25.10 -24.35
CA TYR A 714 -1.16 -24.43 -25.49
C TYR A 714 -1.21 -25.31 -26.76
N ASP A 715 -0.67 -26.52 -26.73
CA ASP A 715 -0.67 -27.43 -27.89
C ASP A 715 -2.05 -28.04 -28.19
N ALA A 716 -3.00 -27.97 -27.24
CA ALA A 716 -4.34 -28.53 -27.40
C ALA A 716 -5.37 -27.50 -27.92
N ASN A 717 -4.98 -26.23 -28.09
CA ASN A 717 -5.83 -25.14 -28.59
C ASN A 717 -7.16 -25.01 -27.81
N SER A 718 -7.09 -25.21 -26.49
CA SER A 718 -8.25 -25.28 -25.62
C SER A 718 -7.95 -24.75 -24.22
N ILE A 719 -8.97 -24.27 -23.52
CA ILE A 719 -8.92 -24.09 -22.07
C ILE A 719 -9.59 -25.27 -21.36
N THR A 720 -9.10 -25.60 -20.17
CA THR A 720 -9.72 -26.56 -19.26
C THR A 720 -10.17 -25.85 -17.99
N VAL A 721 -11.40 -26.11 -17.56
CA VAL A 721 -11.97 -25.65 -16.28
C VAL A 721 -12.20 -26.87 -15.41
N LEU A 722 -11.63 -26.87 -14.21
CA LEU A 722 -11.75 -27.93 -13.21
C LEU A 722 -12.62 -27.41 -12.08
N LEU A 723 -13.89 -27.83 -12.05
CA LEU A 723 -14.85 -27.40 -11.03
C LEU A 723 -14.63 -28.16 -9.73
N ASN A 724 -14.36 -27.43 -8.65
CA ASN A 724 -14.11 -27.94 -7.31
C ASN A 724 -15.45 -28.24 -6.62
N ALA A 725 -15.57 -29.38 -5.93
CA ALA A 725 -16.72 -29.68 -5.07
C ALA A 725 -16.38 -29.47 -3.57
N GLY A 726 -15.37 -28.64 -3.30
CA GLY A 726 -14.76 -28.46 -1.99
C GLY A 726 -13.73 -29.53 -1.63
N ALA A 727 -12.90 -29.23 -0.62
CA ALA A 727 -11.85 -30.12 -0.13
C ALA A 727 -10.83 -30.60 -1.19
N GLY A 728 -10.65 -29.84 -2.28
CA GLY A 728 -9.81 -30.19 -3.44
C GLY A 728 -10.35 -31.34 -4.29
N ALA A 729 -11.66 -31.64 -4.22
CA ALA A 729 -12.29 -32.70 -4.99
C ALA A 729 -12.87 -32.16 -6.31
N PHE A 730 -12.06 -32.14 -7.37
CA PHE A 730 -12.50 -31.71 -8.70
C PHE A 730 -13.53 -32.68 -9.27
N SER A 731 -14.79 -32.23 -9.32
CA SER A 731 -15.96 -33.06 -9.65
C SER A 731 -16.24 -33.11 -11.15
N GLN A 732 -15.84 -32.08 -11.90
CA GLN A 732 -16.07 -31.97 -13.32
C GLN A 732 -14.89 -31.29 -14.02
N GLN A 733 -14.39 -31.94 -15.07
CA GLN A 733 -13.44 -31.35 -16.02
C GLN A 733 -14.21 -30.94 -17.29
N LEU A 734 -14.30 -29.64 -17.52
CA LEU A 734 -14.80 -29.05 -18.76
C LEU A 734 -13.63 -28.61 -19.64
N THR A 735 -13.77 -28.73 -20.96
CA THR A 735 -12.75 -28.25 -21.91
C THR A 735 -13.44 -27.53 -23.07
N TYR A 736 -12.98 -26.32 -23.36
CA TYR A 736 -13.51 -25.43 -24.39
C TYR A 736 -12.44 -25.14 -25.43
N SER A 737 -12.74 -25.37 -26.72
CA SER A 737 -11.86 -24.98 -27.81
C SER A 737 -11.76 -23.46 -27.92
N VAL A 738 -10.56 -22.95 -28.15
CA VAL A 738 -10.28 -21.51 -28.32
C VAL A 738 -9.44 -21.28 -29.59
N GLY A 739 -8.85 -20.10 -29.76
CA GLY A 739 -7.86 -19.85 -30.81
C GLY A 739 -6.57 -20.66 -30.64
N THR A 740 -5.66 -20.58 -31.61
CA THR A 740 -4.48 -21.46 -31.62
C THR A 740 -3.39 -20.97 -30.67
N HIS A 741 -2.77 -21.91 -29.95
CA HIS A 741 -1.71 -21.67 -28.97
C HIS A 741 -2.10 -20.63 -27.90
N PRO A 742 -3.07 -20.96 -27.00
CA PRO A 742 -3.44 -20.08 -25.91
C PRO A 742 -2.27 -19.89 -24.91
N SER A 743 -1.80 -18.64 -24.81
CA SER A 743 -0.56 -18.26 -24.11
C SER A 743 -0.79 -17.67 -22.72
N ALA A 744 -1.93 -17.01 -22.49
CA ALA A 744 -2.28 -16.41 -21.21
C ALA A 744 -3.79 -16.39 -20.98
N ILE A 745 -4.19 -16.41 -19.71
CA ILE A 745 -5.57 -16.22 -19.25
C ILE A 745 -5.63 -15.04 -18.28
N ALA A 746 -6.68 -14.23 -18.40
CA ALA A 746 -7.17 -13.33 -17.37
C ALA A 746 -8.65 -13.61 -17.08
N VAL A 747 -9.14 -13.19 -15.92
CA VAL A 747 -10.55 -13.39 -15.50
C VAL A 747 -11.11 -12.06 -14.99
N SER A 748 -12.31 -11.70 -15.43
CA SER A 748 -13.06 -10.52 -14.96
C SER A 748 -14.51 -10.57 -15.44
N ASP A 749 -15.38 -9.86 -14.74
CA ASP A 749 -16.73 -9.49 -15.20
C ASP A 749 -16.58 -8.43 -16.31
N VAL A 750 -16.80 -8.81 -17.58
CA VAL A 750 -16.59 -7.92 -18.76
C VAL A 750 -17.86 -7.61 -19.56
N ASP A 751 -19.04 -7.99 -19.05
CA ASP A 751 -20.33 -7.47 -19.52
C ASP A 751 -21.18 -6.83 -18.41
N LYS A 752 -20.74 -6.91 -17.15
CA LYS A 752 -21.34 -6.35 -15.93
C LYS A 752 -22.57 -7.08 -15.41
N ASP A 753 -22.73 -8.36 -15.75
CA ASP A 753 -23.77 -9.20 -15.18
C ASP A 753 -23.44 -9.77 -13.78
N ASN A 754 -22.22 -9.54 -13.26
CA ASN A 754 -21.67 -10.00 -11.98
C ASN A 754 -21.20 -11.47 -11.95
N GLN A 755 -21.09 -12.15 -13.10
CA GLN A 755 -20.34 -13.40 -13.23
C GLN A 755 -18.91 -13.10 -13.73
N LEU A 756 -18.00 -14.06 -13.59
CA LEU A 756 -16.59 -13.89 -13.98
C LEU A 756 -16.31 -14.61 -15.30
N ASP A 757 -15.91 -13.85 -16.32
CA ASP A 757 -15.64 -14.34 -17.67
C ASP A 757 -14.16 -14.71 -17.86
N ILE A 758 -13.88 -15.57 -18.84
CA ILE A 758 -12.51 -16.02 -19.16
C ILE A 758 -12.00 -15.30 -20.41
N ILE A 759 -10.89 -14.60 -20.29
CA ILE A 759 -10.24 -13.83 -21.36
C ILE A 759 -8.93 -14.55 -21.74
N VAL A 760 -8.84 -15.02 -22.98
CA VAL A 760 -7.72 -15.87 -23.44
C VAL A 760 -6.92 -15.18 -24.54
N ALA A 761 -5.59 -15.13 -24.40
CA ALA A 761 -4.69 -14.71 -25.47
C ALA A 761 -4.31 -15.91 -26.33
N ASN A 762 -4.59 -15.84 -27.62
CA ASN A 762 -4.38 -16.93 -28.58
C ASN A 762 -3.25 -16.50 -29.52
N GLN A 763 -2.04 -16.99 -29.24
CA GLN A 763 -0.80 -16.42 -29.77
C GLN A 763 -0.73 -16.46 -31.30
N ASP A 764 -1.09 -17.59 -31.91
CA ASP A 764 -0.85 -17.80 -33.34
C ASP A 764 -2.04 -17.37 -34.22
N THR A 765 -3.24 -17.20 -33.66
CA THR A 765 -4.36 -16.50 -34.33
C THR A 765 -4.27 -14.97 -34.20
N ASN A 766 -3.40 -14.43 -33.35
CA ASN A 766 -3.31 -12.99 -33.03
C ASN A 766 -4.65 -12.43 -32.53
N THR A 767 -5.30 -13.16 -31.63
CA THR A 767 -6.61 -12.79 -31.08
C THR A 767 -6.62 -12.88 -29.56
N ILE A 768 -7.29 -11.90 -28.92
CA ILE A 768 -7.92 -12.13 -27.62
C ILE A 768 -9.27 -12.79 -27.87
N GLY A 769 -9.70 -13.69 -26.99
CA GLY A 769 -11.04 -14.27 -27.07
C GLY A 769 -11.67 -14.46 -25.72
N ILE A 770 -12.89 -13.94 -25.57
CA ILE A 770 -13.67 -13.87 -24.33
C ILE A 770 -14.71 -15.00 -24.33
N LEU A 771 -14.74 -15.79 -23.27
CA LEU A 771 -15.78 -16.79 -23.03
C LEU A 771 -16.66 -16.27 -21.90
N GLN A 772 -17.88 -15.82 -22.25
CA GLN A 772 -18.86 -15.31 -21.29
C GLN A 772 -19.44 -16.44 -20.45
N ASN A 773 -19.48 -16.26 -19.14
CA ASN A 773 -19.98 -17.25 -18.17
C ASN A 773 -21.51 -17.44 -18.30
N MET A 774 -22.03 -18.48 -17.66
CA MET A 774 -23.46 -18.81 -17.54
C MET A 774 -23.89 -19.00 -16.07
N GLY A 775 -23.02 -18.66 -15.11
CA GLY A 775 -23.33 -18.53 -13.69
C GLY A 775 -23.26 -19.85 -12.92
N ASN A 776 -22.66 -20.86 -13.54
CA ASN A 776 -22.54 -22.23 -13.04
C ASN A 776 -21.18 -22.85 -13.43
N GLY A 777 -20.20 -22.03 -13.84
CA GLY A 777 -18.91 -22.50 -14.37
C GLY A 777 -18.97 -23.11 -15.77
N THR A 778 -20.07 -22.89 -16.52
CA THR A 778 -20.14 -23.21 -17.96
C THR A 778 -20.17 -21.93 -18.80
N PHE A 779 -19.71 -22.01 -20.05
CA PHE A 779 -19.42 -20.84 -20.88
C PHE A 779 -20.05 -20.90 -22.27
N HIS A 780 -20.34 -19.71 -22.80
CA HIS A 780 -20.69 -19.48 -24.20
C HIS A 780 -19.49 -19.71 -25.13
N SER A 781 -19.76 -19.79 -26.44
CA SER A 781 -18.72 -19.84 -27.48
C SER A 781 -17.88 -18.55 -27.49
N GLN A 782 -16.56 -18.70 -27.63
CA GLN A 782 -15.60 -17.59 -27.56
C GLN A 782 -15.90 -16.46 -28.57
N ILE A 783 -15.98 -15.22 -28.08
CA ILE A 783 -16.04 -13.99 -28.87
C ILE A 783 -14.62 -13.45 -29.06
N THR A 784 -14.14 -13.37 -30.31
CA THR A 784 -12.74 -13.01 -30.61
C THR A 784 -12.56 -11.57 -31.06
N TYR A 785 -11.54 -10.91 -30.51
CA TYR A 785 -11.06 -9.59 -30.88
C TYR A 785 -9.63 -9.70 -31.44
N SER A 786 -9.40 -9.16 -32.64
CA SER A 786 -8.06 -9.14 -33.26
C SER A 786 -7.13 -8.19 -32.52
N VAL A 787 -5.87 -8.60 -32.35
CA VAL A 787 -4.80 -7.80 -31.75
C VAL A 787 -3.52 -7.86 -32.59
N ASP A 788 -2.47 -7.20 -32.11
CA ASP A 788 -1.13 -7.22 -32.68
C ASP A 788 -0.45 -8.61 -32.60
N SER A 789 0.70 -8.77 -33.24
CA SER A 789 1.32 -10.07 -33.50
C SER A 789 1.84 -10.78 -32.23
N GLN A 790 1.45 -12.04 -32.07
CA GLN A 790 1.80 -12.95 -30.97
C GLN A 790 1.47 -12.39 -29.57
N PRO A 791 0.19 -12.29 -29.18
CA PRO A 791 -0.18 -11.96 -27.81
C PRO A 791 0.39 -13.00 -26.82
N SER A 792 1.18 -12.54 -25.86
CA SER A 792 2.00 -13.37 -24.96
C SER A 792 1.55 -13.31 -23.49
N SER A 793 0.89 -12.22 -23.09
CA SER A 793 0.43 -11.97 -21.72
C SER A 793 -0.71 -10.94 -21.73
N ILE A 794 -1.68 -11.13 -20.83
CA ILE A 794 -2.82 -10.21 -20.61
C ILE A 794 -2.77 -9.67 -19.19
N ALA A 795 -3.15 -8.41 -19.01
CA ALA A 795 -3.60 -7.87 -17.73
C ALA A 795 -4.93 -7.12 -17.91
N VAL A 796 -5.75 -7.04 -16.86
CA VAL A 796 -7.07 -6.41 -16.89
C VAL A 796 -7.24 -5.43 -15.73
N SER A 797 -7.80 -4.25 -16.01
CA SER A 797 -8.02 -3.19 -15.01
C SER A 797 -8.90 -2.07 -15.58
N ASP A 798 -9.55 -1.29 -14.72
CA ASP A 798 -10.09 0.02 -15.10
C ASP A 798 -8.92 0.99 -15.34
N ILE A 799 -8.52 1.16 -16.60
CA ILE A 799 -7.29 1.90 -16.96
C ILE A 799 -7.59 3.35 -17.33
N ASN A 800 -8.83 3.62 -17.76
CA ASN A 800 -9.31 4.94 -18.11
C ASN A 800 -10.05 5.66 -16.93
N ASN A 801 -10.36 4.96 -15.84
CA ASN A 801 -11.15 5.41 -14.68
C ASN A 801 -12.64 5.74 -14.98
N ASP A 802 -13.25 5.09 -15.97
CA ASP A 802 -14.69 5.19 -16.27
C ASP A 802 -15.57 4.19 -15.47
N GLY A 803 -14.94 3.20 -14.82
CA GLY A 803 -15.61 2.18 -14.02
C GLY A 803 -15.88 0.86 -14.77
N LYS A 804 -15.36 0.67 -15.99
CA LYS A 804 -15.33 -0.60 -16.74
C LYS A 804 -13.96 -1.28 -16.62
N VAL A 805 -13.86 -2.53 -17.08
CA VAL A 805 -12.60 -3.29 -17.08
C VAL A 805 -12.02 -3.26 -18.50
N ASP A 806 -10.88 -2.62 -18.68
CA ASP A 806 -10.12 -2.59 -19.94
C ASP A 806 -9.13 -3.77 -20.01
N ILE A 807 -8.70 -4.13 -21.23
CA ILE A 807 -7.77 -5.24 -21.48
C ILE A 807 -6.45 -4.69 -22.04
N VAL A 808 -5.34 -5.07 -21.39
CA VAL A 808 -3.97 -4.75 -21.82
C VAL A 808 -3.28 -6.04 -22.28
N VAL A 809 -2.65 -5.99 -23.45
CA VAL A 809 -2.07 -7.18 -24.11
C VAL A 809 -0.62 -6.92 -24.50
N ALA A 810 0.32 -7.74 -24.03
CA ALA A 810 1.68 -7.77 -24.54
C ALA A 810 1.75 -8.57 -25.83
N ASN A 811 2.26 -7.98 -26.92
CA ASN A 811 2.35 -8.62 -28.24
C ASN A 811 3.82 -8.82 -28.60
N SER A 812 4.33 -10.04 -28.41
CA SER A 812 5.75 -10.36 -28.50
C SER A 812 6.31 -10.23 -29.92
N GLY A 813 5.49 -10.50 -30.94
CA GLY A 813 5.83 -10.37 -32.35
C GLY A 813 5.81 -8.94 -32.86
N SER A 814 4.87 -8.10 -32.38
CA SER A 814 4.81 -6.66 -32.73
C SER A 814 5.74 -5.79 -31.86
N ASN A 815 6.32 -6.32 -30.77
CA ASN A 815 7.17 -5.58 -29.82
C ASN A 815 6.44 -4.36 -29.20
N ASN A 816 5.16 -4.53 -28.90
CA ASN A 816 4.30 -3.49 -28.37
C ASN A 816 3.37 -4.03 -27.26
N VAL A 817 2.69 -3.11 -26.58
CA VAL A 817 1.52 -3.40 -25.76
C VAL A 817 0.31 -2.76 -26.42
N GLY A 818 -0.74 -3.55 -26.67
CA GLY A 818 -2.04 -3.08 -27.12
C GLY A 818 -2.99 -2.83 -25.95
N VAL A 819 -3.84 -1.81 -26.07
CA VAL A 819 -4.91 -1.51 -25.11
C VAL A 819 -6.25 -1.56 -25.82
N LEU A 820 -7.15 -2.40 -25.30
CA LEU A 820 -8.55 -2.49 -25.73
C LEU A 820 -9.39 -1.84 -24.63
N LEU A 821 -10.10 -0.76 -24.96
CA LEU A 821 -11.01 -0.11 -24.02
C LEU A 821 -12.41 -0.72 -24.12
N HIS A 822 -13.10 -0.77 -22.99
CA HIS A 822 -14.46 -1.30 -22.88
C HIS A 822 -15.50 -0.28 -23.39
N CYS A 823 -16.45 -0.77 -24.20
CA CYS A 823 -17.56 0.00 -24.76
C CYS A 823 -18.65 0.34 -23.74
#